data_AF-A0AAV1HZJ8-F1
#
_entry.id   AF-A0AAV1HZJ8-F1
#
_cell.length_a   1.000
_cell.length_b   1.000
_cell.length_c   1.000
_cell.angle_alpha   90.00
_cell.angle_beta   90.00
_cell.angle_gamma   90.00
#
_symmetry.space_group_name_H-M   'P 1'
#
loop_
_entity.id
_entity.type
_entity.pdbx_description
1 polymer ?
#
loop_
_entity_poly.entity_id
_entity_poly.type
_entity_poly.pdbx_seq_one_letter_code
_entity_poly.pdbx_strand_id
1 'polypeptide(L)'
;MEDQSIADLMSALQMTQQKSSVVRLNERNVVELINKLNQLGFLGDGLLHTVNGREYVTPEHLRKELMEAVEQAGGRMSLVDLPSALSMDMVHCERQAKLALEESQGAMQLINGELIMQSYFENLAAEVQETLQECGVVHMASLAQHYSLAGDLLQSVIDPRIGHSIKGRLQAGLIFTPAYISRIKAQLRGALRGCTAPVQVSALRKSLEMGGTAGPASQVITPIIDELTAEGSVQGRLQGGGSSWIPAAHSRHQQEAVTSFYQQNGFVGYEMVTKLGVANAQQHLLGLFPDGIALQSAFIAPTQVQQLEAAADEALDTDSWVDCLPLVPPVLTTEDAVELLSRVPTVQQLEKKGGAAAKGSLLAETCVASSAFVSSLQEKALAEARCAAAEALKQRKASQGGASTSSAGGMDPGQKKAAASAQEDGGDSDEDWSRGGKTSKSKKGGKAKKGAKAAPGKGAGPAAPQQAAAKAKDGSSNAAVASRLLSTEALMDKVIEWAPEVEGAGADAGLAAALAAAIRPHALAEYEKCLSAVFSAGAEARRRRREACSKALQATFERLQLYAHGARLGAWDKATQQALQRHLVRGLGAEAVDQLLLYQQADMEDGAGLEGDEAAQHSLSLAERTAAVQALLPSSKAASTRCLEALGGLDTEALMAALEEAADQAGARLKPLDKKGEKAALQAERQALEQQLRAGEEAATGLSLAASLLVQRVHHSAVSIPGRALGGVIQALRSDLPEPGYAVISRFHMDVVNLLKAGGPGHAPELEQTLREAMPHLKDVAVGSLQSTD
;
A
#
# COMPACT_ATOMS: atom_id res chain seq x y z
N MET A 1 125.86 -73.91 -30.82
CA MET A 1 125.62 -73.82 -29.36
C MET A 1 124.47 -72.86 -29.23
N GLU A 2 123.36 -73.35 -28.69
CA GLU A 2 122.05 -72.72 -28.90
C GLU A 2 121.85 -71.41 -28.12
N ASP A 3 121.14 -70.48 -28.75
CA ASP A 3 120.67 -69.25 -28.13
C ASP A 3 119.62 -69.59 -27.04
N GLN A 4 120.04 -69.53 -25.78
CA GLN A 4 119.16 -69.75 -24.64
C GLN A 4 118.08 -68.67 -24.61
N SER A 5 116.81 -69.08 -24.53
CA SER A 5 115.70 -68.14 -24.65
C SER A 5 115.53 -67.29 -23.39
N ILE A 6 114.88 -66.14 -23.54
CA ILE A 6 114.50 -65.30 -22.40
C ILE A 6 113.62 -66.09 -21.42
N ALA A 7 112.81 -67.04 -21.90
CA ALA A 7 111.99 -67.91 -21.05
C ALA A 7 112.85 -68.88 -20.20
N ASP A 8 113.91 -69.45 -20.77
CA ASP A 8 114.85 -70.31 -20.04
C ASP A 8 115.58 -69.52 -18.96
N LEU A 9 116.07 -68.32 -19.30
CA LEU A 9 116.67 -67.38 -18.37
C LEU A 9 115.70 -66.96 -17.26
N MET A 10 114.44 -66.65 -17.58
CA MET A 10 113.40 -66.34 -16.59
C MET A 10 113.12 -67.55 -15.67
N SER A 11 113.05 -68.77 -16.21
CA SER A 11 112.87 -69.98 -15.41
C SER A 11 114.06 -70.25 -14.49
N ALA A 12 115.29 -70.02 -14.96
CA ALA A 12 116.51 -70.16 -14.20
C ALA A 12 116.63 -69.08 -13.11
N LEU A 13 116.21 -67.86 -13.41
CA LEU A 13 116.15 -66.74 -12.45
C LEU A 13 115.08 -67.01 -11.39
N GLN A 14 113.90 -67.53 -11.77
CA GLN A 14 112.84 -67.95 -10.85
C GLN A 14 113.27 -69.13 -9.96
N MET A 15 113.93 -70.15 -10.53
CA MET A 15 114.56 -71.25 -9.78
C MET A 15 115.67 -70.77 -8.83
N THR A 16 116.39 -69.69 -9.20
CA THR A 16 117.47 -69.12 -8.38
C THR A 16 116.92 -68.19 -7.29
N GLN A 17 115.81 -67.48 -7.53
CA GLN A 17 115.07 -66.73 -6.52
C GLN A 17 114.32 -67.65 -5.54
N GLN A 18 113.87 -68.83 -5.98
CA GLN A 18 113.27 -69.85 -5.12
C GLN A 18 114.30 -70.60 -4.26
N LYS A 19 115.61 -70.47 -4.51
CA LYS A 19 116.66 -70.91 -3.58
C LYS A 19 116.73 -69.96 -2.38
N SER A 20 115.88 -70.22 -1.39
CA SER A 20 115.92 -69.50 -0.11
C SER A 20 117.31 -69.61 0.54
N SER A 21 117.97 -68.47 0.80
CA SER A 21 119.23 -68.42 1.53
C SER A 21 119.08 -69.05 2.92
N VAL A 22 119.92 -70.02 3.24
CA VAL A 22 119.86 -70.83 4.48
C VAL A 22 120.44 -70.07 5.68
N VAL A 23 119.82 -68.94 6.02
CA VAL A 23 119.82 -68.34 7.37
C VAL A 23 118.43 -67.74 7.58
N ARG A 24 117.43 -68.58 7.89
CA ARG A 24 116.19 -68.06 8.50
C ARG A 24 116.53 -67.65 9.92
N LEU A 25 116.61 -66.35 10.17
CA LEU A 25 116.57 -65.83 11.53
C LEU A 25 115.28 -66.34 12.16
N ASN A 26 115.39 -67.00 13.32
CA ASN A 26 114.23 -67.42 14.10
C ASN A 26 113.40 -66.16 14.43
N GLU A 27 112.06 -66.25 14.43
CA GLU A 27 111.15 -65.11 14.66
C GLU A 27 111.54 -64.34 15.94
N ARG A 28 111.90 -65.07 17.00
CA ARG A 28 112.42 -64.51 18.25
C ARG A 28 113.70 -63.67 18.07
N ASN A 29 114.62 -64.11 17.21
CA ASN A 29 115.85 -63.37 16.91
C ASN A 29 115.57 -62.12 16.08
N VAL A 30 114.56 -62.16 15.19
CA VAL A 30 114.12 -60.99 14.41
C VAL A 30 113.48 -59.96 15.33
N VAL A 31 112.60 -60.36 16.24
CA VAL A 31 112.00 -59.50 17.28
C VAL A 31 113.08 -58.89 18.18
N GLU A 32 114.06 -59.67 18.64
CA GLU A 32 115.18 -59.14 19.43
C GLU A 32 116.08 -58.17 18.63
N LEU A 33 116.27 -58.38 17.33
CA LEU A 33 116.97 -57.42 16.46
C LEU A 33 116.18 -56.11 16.32
N ILE A 34 114.88 -56.18 16.04
CA ILE A 34 114.01 -55.01 15.89
C ILE A 34 113.98 -54.20 17.20
N ASN A 35 113.84 -54.86 18.34
CA ASN A 35 113.89 -54.21 19.65
C ASN A 35 115.25 -53.54 19.93
N LYS A 36 116.37 -54.16 19.54
CA LYS A 36 117.71 -53.52 19.64
C LYS A 36 117.87 -52.34 18.68
N LEU A 37 117.38 -52.43 17.45
CA LEU A 37 117.44 -51.34 16.46
C LEU A 37 116.58 -50.13 16.88
N ASN A 38 115.46 -50.38 17.56
CA ASN A 38 114.63 -49.37 18.21
C ASN A 38 115.37 -48.72 19.40
N GLN A 39 115.96 -49.52 20.30
CA GLN A 39 116.78 -49.01 21.42
C GLN A 39 117.99 -48.16 20.98
N LEU A 40 118.52 -48.41 19.78
CA LEU A 40 119.63 -47.65 19.19
C LEU A 40 119.18 -46.42 18.39
N GLY A 41 117.86 -46.17 18.26
CA GLY A 41 117.30 -45.02 17.56
C GLY A 41 117.43 -45.05 16.03
N PHE A 42 117.79 -46.19 15.43
CA PHE A 42 117.89 -46.34 13.98
C PHE A 42 116.53 -46.57 13.32
N LEU A 43 115.61 -47.22 14.03
CA LEU A 43 114.19 -47.21 13.72
C LEU A 43 113.60 -46.10 14.59
N GLY A 44 113.09 -45.02 13.97
CA GLY A 44 112.48 -43.92 14.72
C GLY A 44 111.22 -44.36 15.47
N ASP A 45 110.74 -43.52 16.41
CA ASP A 45 109.65 -43.77 17.37
C ASP A 45 108.26 -44.15 16.79
N GLY A 46 108.17 -44.44 15.49
CA GLY A 46 106.94 -44.71 14.76
C GLY A 46 106.69 -46.17 14.37
N LEU A 47 107.53 -47.14 14.75
CA LEU A 47 107.27 -48.55 14.40
C LEU A 47 106.06 -49.09 15.19
N LEU A 48 104.99 -49.40 14.48
CA LEU A 48 103.74 -49.91 15.04
C LEU A 48 103.73 -51.44 15.02
N HIS A 49 102.88 -52.06 15.83
CA HIS A 49 102.61 -53.49 15.78
C HIS A 49 101.12 -53.77 15.56
N THR A 50 100.80 -54.88 14.89
CA THR A 50 99.40 -55.34 14.79
C THR A 50 98.85 -55.73 16.17
N VAL A 51 97.52 -55.75 16.33
CA VAL A 51 96.83 -56.14 17.59
C VAL A 51 97.21 -57.57 17.99
N ASN A 52 97.53 -58.43 17.00
CA ASN A 52 98.00 -59.79 17.21
C ASN A 52 99.50 -59.89 17.60
N GLY A 53 100.25 -58.78 17.59
CA GLY A 53 101.65 -58.71 17.98
C GLY A 53 102.63 -59.47 17.06
N ARG A 54 102.20 -59.86 15.86
CA ARG A 54 102.98 -60.71 14.94
C ARG A 54 103.74 -59.94 13.86
N GLU A 55 103.26 -58.75 13.53
CA GLU A 55 103.74 -57.95 12.40
C GLU A 55 104.07 -56.54 12.86
N TYR A 56 105.15 -55.98 12.32
CA TYR A 56 105.57 -54.61 12.56
C TYR A 56 105.31 -53.78 11.30
N VAL A 57 104.55 -52.70 11.45
CA VAL A 57 104.07 -51.87 10.33
C VAL A 57 104.63 -50.46 10.50
N THR A 58 105.17 -49.88 9.43
CA THR A 58 105.63 -48.48 9.42
C THR A 58 104.43 -47.55 9.17
N PRO A 59 104.44 -46.29 9.66
CA PRO A 59 103.28 -45.41 9.54
C PRO A 59 102.96 -45.06 8.08
N GLU A 60 103.97 -45.02 7.21
CA GLU A 60 103.80 -44.85 5.76
C GLU A 60 103.17 -46.08 5.09
N HIS A 61 103.53 -47.29 5.54
CA HIS A 61 102.95 -48.52 5.01
C HIS A 61 101.50 -48.68 5.48
N LEU A 62 101.21 -48.42 6.76
CA LEU A 62 99.85 -48.38 7.29
C LEU A 62 98.97 -47.40 6.51
N ARG A 63 99.51 -46.26 6.08
CA ARG A 63 98.75 -45.28 5.28
C ARG A 63 98.39 -45.82 3.89
N LYS A 64 99.30 -46.57 3.25
CA LYS A 64 99.02 -47.25 1.97
C LYS A 64 97.97 -48.34 2.15
N GLU A 65 98.14 -49.20 3.14
CA GLU A 65 97.16 -50.24 3.48
C GLU A 65 95.79 -49.65 3.83
N LEU A 66 95.74 -48.49 4.52
CA LEU A 66 94.50 -47.77 4.81
C LEU A 66 93.82 -47.26 3.53
N MET A 67 94.57 -46.71 2.58
CA MET A 67 94.01 -46.29 1.29
C MET A 67 93.52 -47.49 0.49
N GLU A 68 94.32 -48.56 0.39
CA GLU A 68 93.97 -49.81 -0.30
C GLU A 68 92.74 -50.48 0.34
N ALA A 69 92.60 -50.47 1.67
CA ALA A 69 91.45 -51.01 2.37
C ALA A 69 90.17 -50.20 2.09
N VAL A 70 90.27 -48.86 2.06
CA VAL A 70 89.14 -47.99 1.70
C VAL A 70 88.74 -48.19 0.23
N GLU A 71 89.69 -48.35 -0.69
CA GLU A 71 89.41 -48.69 -2.11
C GLU A 71 88.75 -50.07 -2.25
N GLN A 72 89.27 -51.10 -1.55
CA GLN A 72 88.70 -52.45 -1.54
C GLN A 72 87.27 -52.49 -0.97
N ALA A 73 86.93 -51.60 -0.04
CA ALA A 73 85.58 -51.42 0.47
C ALA A 73 84.65 -50.58 -0.45
N GLY A 74 85.09 -50.27 -1.68
CA GLY A 74 84.31 -49.50 -2.66
C GLY A 74 84.40 -47.98 -2.46
N GLY A 75 85.38 -47.49 -1.70
CA GLY A 75 85.66 -46.07 -1.51
C GLY A 75 84.95 -45.40 -0.33
N ARG A 76 84.24 -46.16 0.52
CA ARG A 76 83.63 -45.66 1.78
C ARG A 76 83.86 -46.66 2.92
N MET A 77 84.41 -46.19 4.05
CA MET A 77 84.63 -47.02 5.24
C MET A 77 84.50 -46.20 6.53
N SER A 78 83.88 -46.76 7.57
CA SER A 78 83.85 -46.16 8.91
C SER A 78 85.24 -46.21 9.56
N LEU A 79 85.61 -45.17 10.32
CA LEU A 79 86.78 -45.21 11.19
C LEU A 79 86.71 -46.38 12.20
N VAL A 80 85.50 -46.81 12.56
CA VAL A 80 85.26 -47.95 13.47
C VAL A 80 85.64 -49.30 12.86
N ASP A 81 85.55 -49.44 11.53
CA ASP A 81 85.79 -50.69 10.82
C ASP A 81 87.27 -50.86 10.41
N LEU A 82 88.02 -49.75 10.27
CA LEU A 82 89.46 -49.74 9.95
C LEU A 82 90.31 -50.67 10.83
N PRO A 83 90.19 -50.69 12.18
CA PRO A 83 90.94 -51.62 13.04
C PRO A 83 90.71 -53.10 12.71
N SER A 84 89.50 -53.46 12.27
CA SER A 84 89.18 -54.84 11.90
C SER A 84 89.70 -55.23 10.52
N ALA A 85 89.70 -54.29 9.57
CA ALA A 85 90.25 -54.47 8.23
C ALA A 85 91.79 -54.57 8.27
N LEU A 86 92.44 -53.70 9.05
CA LEU A 86 93.90 -53.57 9.10
C LEU A 86 94.56 -54.39 10.23
N SER A 87 93.79 -54.94 11.18
CA SER A 87 94.32 -55.58 12.41
C SER A 87 95.23 -54.67 13.25
N MET A 88 94.95 -53.36 13.25
CA MET A 88 95.74 -52.29 13.88
C MET A 88 94.91 -51.56 14.94
N ASP A 89 95.56 -50.95 15.95
CA ASP A 89 94.83 -50.21 16.99
C ASP A 89 94.18 -48.92 16.46
N MET A 90 93.00 -48.59 17.01
CA MET A 90 92.18 -47.44 16.64
C MET A 90 92.97 -46.11 16.68
N VAL A 91 93.80 -45.89 17.69
CA VAL A 91 94.53 -44.62 17.87
C VAL A 91 95.57 -44.42 16.76
N HIS A 92 96.09 -45.50 16.17
CA HIS A 92 97.00 -45.45 15.05
C HIS A 92 96.26 -45.31 13.72
N CYS A 93 95.13 -46.01 13.54
CA CYS A 93 94.25 -45.86 12.38
C CYS A 93 93.72 -44.41 12.27
N GLU A 94 93.16 -43.83 13.34
CA GLU A 94 92.69 -42.43 13.34
C GLU A 94 93.80 -41.43 13.01
N ARG A 95 95.03 -41.68 13.50
CA ARG A 95 96.18 -40.79 13.28
C ARG A 95 96.64 -40.84 11.83
N GLN A 96 96.74 -42.03 11.22
CA GLN A 96 97.08 -42.13 9.81
C GLN A 96 95.93 -41.70 8.89
N ALA A 97 94.67 -41.86 9.29
CA ALA A 97 93.52 -41.33 8.56
C ALA A 97 93.55 -39.78 8.47
N LYS A 98 93.90 -39.09 9.57
CA LYS A 98 94.06 -37.63 9.58
C LYS A 98 95.22 -37.18 8.68
N LEU A 99 96.36 -37.86 8.73
CA LEU A 99 97.50 -37.56 7.84
C LEU A 99 97.19 -37.87 6.37
N ALA A 100 96.49 -38.97 6.08
CA ALA A 100 96.02 -39.29 4.74
C ALA A 100 95.07 -38.22 4.20
N LEU A 101 94.16 -37.69 5.04
CA LEU A 101 93.24 -36.62 4.67
C LEU A 101 93.97 -35.31 4.30
N GLU A 102 95.02 -34.96 5.04
CA GLU A 102 95.89 -33.80 4.74
C GLU A 102 96.70 -34.00 3.45
N GLU A 103 97.26 -35.20 3.24
CA GLU A 103 98.04 -35.55 2.04
C GLU A 103 97.17 -35.70 0.77
N SER A 104 95.90 -36.10 0.89
CA SER A 104 95.03 -36.43 -0.26
C SER A 104 94.54 -35.24 -1.08
N GLN A 105 94.85 -33.99 -0.69
CA GLN A 105 94.44 -32.75 -1.39
C GLN A 105 92.93 -32.69 -1.77
N GLY A 106 92.06 -33.30 -0.96
CA GLY A 106 90.61 -33.34 -1.17
C GLY A 106 90.07 -34.58 -1.90
N ALA A 107 90.93 -35.51 -2.34
CA ALA A 107 90.50 -36.79 -2.94
C ALA A 107 89.86 -37.77 -1.94
N MET A 108 90.05 -37.54 -0.64
CA MET A 108 89.38 -38.21 0.47
C MET A 108 88.73 -37.15 1.37
N GLN A 109 87.59 -37.48 1.98
CA GLN A 109 86.85 -36.65 2.92
C GLN A 109 86.43 -37.46 4.15
N LEU A 110 86.49 -36.86 5.33
CA LEU A 110 85.98 -37.45 6.58
C LEU A 110 84.63 -36.83 6.92
N ILE A 111 83.55 -37.62 6.89
CA ILE A 111 82.18 -37.16 7.11
C ILE A 111 81.50 -38.09 8.13
N ASN A 112 80.98 -37.53 9.23
CA ASN A 112 80.29 -38.28 10.30
C ASN A 112 81.07 -39.47 10.89
N GLY A 113 82.40 -39.50 10.77
CA GLY A 113 83.24 -40.62 11.21
C GLY A 113 83.55 -41.66 10.12
N GLU A 114 83.17 -41.40 8.87
CA GLU A 114 83.44 -42.25 7.71
C GLU A 114 84.44 -41.56 6.76
N LEU A 115 85.42 -42.32 6.26
CA LEU A 115 86.28 -41.90 5.17
C LEU A 115 85.58 -42.22 3.85
N ILE A 116 85.43 -41.21 3.00
CA ILE A 116 84.80 -41.31 1.67
C ILE A 116 85.78 -40.76 0.63
N MET A 117 86.10 -41.56 -0.38
CA MET A 117 86.93 -41.16 -1.52
C MET A 117 86.10 -40.52 -2.63
N GLN A 118 86.74 -39.67 -3.44
CA GLN A 118 86.09 -39.05 -4.61
C GLN A 118 85.59 -40.09 -5.63
N SER A 119 86.26 -41.24 -5.74
CA SER A 119 85.86 -42.38 -6.57
C SER A 119 84.50 -42.95 -6.17
N TYR A 120 84.16 -42.98 -4.87
CA TYR A 120 82.83 -43.37 -4.40
C TYR A 120 81.75 -42.41 -4.91
N PHE A 121 82.00 -41.09 -4.88
CA PHE A 121 81.07 -40.10 -5.41
C PHE A 121 80.95 -40.12 -6.95
N GLU A 122 81.97 -40.60 -7.66
CA GLU A 122 81.93 -40.80 -9.11
C GLU A 122 81.12 -42.05 -9.49
N ASN A 123 81.33 -43.17 -8.78
CA ASN A 123 80.52 -44.39 -8.92
C ASN A 123 79.06 -44.13 -8.55
N LEU A 124 78.81 -43.45 -7.43
CA LEU A 124 77.48 -42.99 -7.00
C LEU A 124 76.79 -42.16 -8.09
N ALA A 125 77.50 -41.24 -8.74
CA ALA A 125 76.94 -40.43 -9.82
C ALA A 125 76.63 -41.26 -11.08
N ALA A 126 77.39 -42.34 -11.33
CA ALA A 126 77.11 -43.28 -12.42
C ALA A 126 75.87 -44.14 -12.13
N GLU A 127 75.74 -44.70 -10.92
CA GLU A 127 74.56 -45.46 -10.48
C GLU A 127 73.29 -44.59 -10.46
N VAL A 128 73.40 -43.35 -9.96
CA VAL A 128 72.30 -42.35 -10.03
C VAL A 128 71.94 -42.02 -11.47
N GLN A 129 72.90 -41.96 -12.38
CA GLN A 129 72.64 -41.73 -13.81
C GLN A 129 71.97 -42.94 -14.48
N GLU A 130 72.37 -44.17 -14.17
CA GLU A 130 71.76 -45.40 -14.70
C GLU A 130 70.31 -45.54 -14.21
N THR A 131 70.08 -45.51 -12.90
CA THR A 131 68.73 -45.53 -12.30
C THR A 131 67.84 -44.39 -12.79
N LEU A 132 68.40 -43.20 -13.06
CA LEU A 132 67.69 -42.09 -13.68
C LEU A 132 67.29 -42.36 -15.14
N GLN A 133 68.10 -43.07 -15.94
CA GLN A 133 67.70 -43.45 -17.29
C GLN A 133 66.63 -44.55 -17.28
N GLU A 134 66.73 -45.52 -16.36
CA GLU A 134 65.76 -46.61 -16.22
C GLU A 134 64.38 -46.11 -15.75
N CYS A 135 64.34 -45.37 -14.63
CA CYS A 135 63.09 -44.90 -14.03
C CYS A 135 62.57 -43.59 -14.66
N GLY A 136 63.44 -42.80 -15.31
CA GLY A 136 63.15 -41.47 -15.85
C GLY A 136 63.04 -40.35 -14.79
N VAL A 137 62.82 -40.71 -13.53
CA VAL A 137 62.73 -39.82 -12.36
C VAL A 137 63.27 -40.50 -11.11
N VAL A 138 63.97 -39.76 -10.25
CA VAL A 138 64.55 -40.22 -8.99
C VAL A 138 64.37 -39.15 -7.91
N HIS A 139 64.03 -39.55 -6.69
CA HIS A 139 63.89 -38.66 -5.53
C HIS A 139 65.20 -38.55 -4.76
N MET A 140 65.64 -37.32 -4.47
CA MET A 140 66.82 -37.06 -3.63
C MET A 140 66.69 -37.70 -2.24
N ALA A 141 65.48 -37.69 -1.66
CA ALA A 141 65.21 -38.34 -0.37
C ALA A 141 65.35 -39.86 -0.42
N SER A 142 64.94 -40.52 -1.52
CA SER A 142 65.11 -41.97 -1.69
C SER A 142 66.58 -42.35 -1.89
N LEU A 143 67.35 -41.52 -2.61
CA LEU A 143 68.80 -41.70 -2.73
C LEU A 143 69.51 -41.51 -1.38
N ALA A 144 69.17 -40.46 -0.63
CA ALA A 144 69.72 -40.21 0.70
C ALA A 144 69.47 -41.39 1.67
N GLN A 145 68.28 -42.00 1.60
CA GLN A 145 67.96 -43.23 2.34
C GLN A 145 68.75 -44.45 1.83
N HIS A 146 68.76 -44.70 0.52
CA HIS A 146 69.41 -45.86 -0.09
C HIS A 146 70.91 -45.90 0.20
N TYR A 147 71.59 -44.78 0.05
CA TYR A 147 73.02 -44.67 0.31
C TYR A 147 73.34 -44.31 1.77
N SER A 148 72.34 -44.10 2.63
CA SER A 148 72.54 -43.65 4.03
C SER A 148 73.48 -42.44 4.13
N LEU A 149 73.20 -41.41 3.33
CA LEU A 149 73.94 -40.13 3.28
C LEU A 149 73.00 -38.98 3.66
N ALA A 150 73.55 -37.90 4.25
CA ALA A 150 72.78 -36.70 4.50
C ALA A 150 72.31 -36.05 3.19
N GLY A 151 71.05 -35.58 3.15
CA GLY A 151 70.47 -34.99 1.94
C GLY A 151 71.26 -33.79 1.40
N ASP A 152 71.75 -32.93 2.29
CA ASP A 152 72.55 -31.75 1.93
C ASP A 152 73.89 -32.12 1.31
N LEU A 153 74.55 -33.16 1.84
CA LEU A 153 75.79 -33.70 1.27
C LEU A 153 75.53 -34.27 -0.12
N LEU A 154 74.50 -35.11 -0.24
CA LEU A 154 74.15 -35.73 -1.52
C LEU A 154 73.80 -34.68 -2.58
N GLN A 155 73.08 -33.62 -2.19
CA GLN A 155 72.83 -32.48 -3.07
C GLN A 155 74.14 -31.78 -3.48
N SER A 156 75.04 -31.49 -2.53
CA SER A 156 76.33 -30.83 -2.84
C SER A 156 77.22 -31.63 -3.81
N VAL A 157 77.10 -32.97 -3.81
CA VAL A 157 77.82 -33.87 -4.72
C VAL A 157 77.12 -34.00 -6.08
N ILE A 158 75.78 -34.05 -6.10
CA ILE A 158 75.00 -34.24 -7.32
C ILE A 158 74.86 -32.95 -8.13
N ASP A 159 74.56 -31.81 -7.51
CA ASP A 159 74.32 -30.52 -8.18
C ASP A 159 75.41 -30.13 -9.21
N PRO A 160 76.72 -30.17 -8.91
CA PRO A 160 77.76 -29.87 -9.91
C PRO A 160 77.90 -30.92 -11.01
N ARG A 161 77.41 -32.16 -10.79
CA ARG A 161 77.49 -33.29 -11.73
C ARG A 161 76.27 -33.37 -12.67
N ILE A 162 75.19 -32.63 -12.37
CA ILE A 162 74.03 -32.47 -13.25
C ILE A 162 74.45 -31.79 -14.57
N GLY A 163 73.93 -32.30 -15.69
CA GLY A 163 74.25 -31.83 -17.04
C GLY A 163 75.54 -32.41 -17.63
N HIS A 164 76.48 -32.86 -16.80
CA HIS A 164 77.74 -33.47 -17.21
C HIS A 164 77.69 -35.00 -17.11
N SER A 165 77.80 -35.55 -15.89
CA SER A 165 77.70 -36.99 -15.62
C SER A 165 76.24 -37.45 -15.57
N ILE A 166 75.39 -36.68 -14.90
CA ILE A 166 73.97 -37.00 -14.71
C ILE A 166 73.14 -36.20 -15.72
N LYS A 167 72.56 -36.87 -16.72
CA LYS A 167 71.74 -36.30 -17.80
C LYS A 167 70.30 -36.06 -17.35
N GLY A 168 70.15 -35.30 -16.26
CA GLY A 168 68.87 -34.90 -15.68
C GLY A 168 68.77 -33.40 -15.46
N ARG A 169 67.67 -32.99 -14.80
CA ARG A 169 67.52 -31.70 -14.14
C ARG A 169 67.02 -31.95 -12.73
N LEU A 170 67.58 -31.25 -11.73
CA LEU A 170 67.06 -31.22 -10.36
C LEU A 170 66.07 -30.05 -10.23
N GLN A 171 64.89 -30.32 -9.68
CA GLN A 171 63.96 -29.29 -9.24
C GLN A 171 63.17 -29.81 -8.03
N ALA A 172 63.12 -29.04 -6.94
CA ALA A 172 62.37 -29.39 -5.73
C ALA A 172 62.65 -30.82 -5.18
N GLY A 173 63.92 -31.25 -5.17
CA GLY A 173 64.33 -32.58 -4.68
C GLY A 173 64.07 -33.75 -5.64
N LEU A 174 63.58 -33.47 -6.86
CA LEU A 174 63.35 -34.46 -7.92
C LEU A 174 64.39 -34.30 -9.03
N ILE A 175 65.10 -35.38 -9.35
CA ILE A 175 65.94 -35.47 -10.55
C ILE A 175 65.11 -36.16 -11.64
N PHE A 176 64.96 -35.53 -12.81
CA PHE A 176 64.20 -36.11 -13.92
C PHE A 176 64.89 -35.92 -15.27
N THR A 177 64.63 -36.83 -16.21
CA THR A 177 65.12 -36.72 -17.59
C THR A 177 64.23 -35.77 -18.42
N PRO A 178 64.76 -35.13 -19.47
CA PRO A 178 63.95 -34.33 -20.41
C PRO A 178 62.85 -35.17 -21.10
N ALA A 179 63.11 -36.45 -21.36
CA ALA A 179 62.14 -37.38 -21.94
C ALA A 179 60.95 -37.63 -21.00
N TYR A 180 61.19 -37.75 -19.69
CA TYR A 180 60.14 -37.89 -18.68
C TYR A 180 59.20 -36.68 -18.64
N ILE A 181 59.74 -35.45 -18.67
CA ILE A 181 58.92 -34.22 -18.77
C ILE A 181 58.14 -34.22 -20.08
N SER A 182 58.76 -34.61 -21.20
CA SER A 182 58.12 -34.60 -22.52
C SER A 182 56.92 -35.56 -22.57
N ARG A 183 57.04 -36.73 -21.91
CA ARG A 183 55.92 -37.68 -21.73
C ARG A 183 54.80 -37.07 -20.90
N ILE A 184 55.12 -36.48 -19.74
CA ILE A 184 54.17 -35.78 -18.86
C ILE A 184 53.44 -34.65 -19.61
N LYS A 185 54.18 -33.81 -20.34
CA LYS A 185 53.65 -32.69 -21.12
C LYS A 185 52.74 -33.18 -22.24
N ALA A 186 53.05 -34.31 -22.88
CA ALA A 186 52.18 -34.94 -23.87
C ALA A 186 50.90 -35.52 -23.24
N GLN A 187 51.01 -36.22 -22.09
CA GLN A 187 49.85 -36.78 -21.36
C GLN A 187 48.91 -35.67 -20.87
N LEU A 188 49.44 -34.60 -20.27
CA LEU A 188 48.65 -33.42 -19.87
C LEU A 188 48.02 -32.74 -21.07
N ARG A 189 48.78 -32.50 -22.17
CA ARG A 189 48.23 -31.88 -23.38
C ARG A 189 47.07 -32.69 -23.96
N GLY A 190 47.18 -34.02 -24.01
CA GLY A 190 46.11 -34.91 -24.48
C GLY A 190 44.88 -34.84 -23.57
N ALA A 191 45.07 -34.99 -22.27
CA ALA A 191 43.97 -35.02 -21.31
C ALA A 191 43.24 -33.68 -21.20
N LEU A 192 43.97 -32.56 -21.07
CA LEU A 192 43.38 -31.21 -20.95
C LEU A 192 42.65 -30.76 -22.22
N ARG A 193 43.07 -31.24 -23.41
CA ARG A 193 42.31 -31.06 -24.67
C ARG A 193 41.04 -31.91 -24.73
N GLY A 194 41.02 -33.07 -24.07
CA GLY A 194 39.85 -33.95 -23.97
C GLY A 194 38.82 -33.48 -22.93
N CYS A 195 39.20 -32.64 -21.97
CA CYS A 195 38.28 -32.09 -20.98
C CYS A 195 37.30 -31.08 -21.62
N THR A 196 36.00 -31.36 -21.53
CA THR A 196 34.92 -30.45 -21.92
C THR A 196 34.24 -29.75 -20.73
N ALA A 197 34.53 -30.18 -19.51
CA ALA A 197 34.03 -29.64 -18.25
C ALA A 197 35.19 -29.26 -17.30
N PRO A 198 34.96 -28.49 -16.23
CA PRO A 198 35.98 -28.18 -15.23
C PRO A 198 36.47 -29.44 -14.52
N VAL A 199 37.80 -29.59 -14.39
CA VAL A 199 38.42 -30.76 -13.75
C VAL A 199 39.40 -30.31 -12.67
N GLN A 200 39.47 -31.05 -11.57
CA GLN A 200 40.49 -30.84 -10.53
C GLN A 200 41.83 -31.42 -10.99
N VAL A 201 42.90 -30.62 -10.96
CA VAL A 201 44.25 -31.03 -11.40
C VAL A 201 44.75 -32.22 -10.57
N SER A 202 44.36 -32.30 -9.29
CA SER A 202 44.64 -33.43 -8.40
C SER A 202 43.92 -34.72 -8.81
N ALA A 203 42.69 -34.63 -9.34
CA ALA A 203 41.96 -35.78 -9.88
C ALA A 203 42.55 -36.23 -11.22
N LEU A 204 42.90 -35.27 -12.09
CA LEU A 204 43.56 -35.53 -13.37
C LEU A 204 44.91 -36.22 -13.19
N ARG A 205 45.70 -35.81 -12.19
CA ARG A 205 46.96 -36.48 -11.82
C ARG A 205 46.74 -37.94 -11.44
N LYS A 206 45.70 -38.23 -10.64
CA LYS A 206 45.36 -39.59 -10.20
C LYS A 206 44.90 -40.46 -11.37
N SER A 207 44.02 -39.95 -12.23
CA SER A 207 43.46 -40.74 -13.35
C SER A 207 44.45 -41.04 -14.47
N LEU A 208 45.46 -40.18 -14.66
CA LEU A 208 46.52 -40.38 -15.65
C LEU A 208 47.74 -41.16 -15.11
N GLU A 209 47.69 -41.62 -13.85
CA GLU A 209 48.80 -42.30 -13.15
C GLU A 209 50.13 -41.54 -13.29
N MET A 210 50.06 -40.20 -13.14
CA MET A 210 51.14 -39.28 -13.51
C MET A 210 52.29 -39.34 -12.52
N GLY A 211 53.12 -40.36 -12.75
CA GLY A 211 54.06 -40.95 -11.81
C GLY A 211 53.33 -41.66 -10.67
N GLY A 212 53.85 -42.82 -10.25
CA GLY A 212 53.27 -43.64 -9.19
C GLY A 212 53.39 -42.99 -7.80
N THR A 213 53.69 -43.78 -6.77
CA THR A 213 53.94 -43.28 -5.41
C THR A 213 54.99 -42.15 -5.34
N ALA A 214 55.87 -42.09 -6.35
CA ALA A 214 56.96 -41.14 -6.53
C ALA A 214 56.74 -40.12 -7.68
N GLY A 215 55.49 -39.87 -8.13
CA GLY A 215 55.26 -38.93 -9.24
C GLY A 215 55.63 -37.46 -8.95
N PRO A 216 55.79 -36.61 -9.99
CA PRO A 216 56.17 -35.21 -9.86
C PRO A 216 55.34 -34.50 -8.80
N ALA A 217 56.02 -33.73 -7.94
CA ALA A 217 55.36 -32.88 -6.96
C ALA A 217 54.36 -31.95 -7.68
N SER A 218 53.28 -31.56 -6.99
CA SER A 218 52.27 -30.63 -7.57
C SER A 218 52.92 -29.35 -8.12
N GLN A 219 54.06 -28.98 -7.55
CA GLN A 219 54.93 -27.87 -7.92
C GLN A 219 55.47 -27.92 -9.36
N VAL A 220 55.55 -29.10 -10.00
CA VAL A 220 56.03 -29.25 -11.38
C VAL A 220 54.88 -29.31 -12.39
N ILE A 221 53.71 -29.81 -11.98
CA ILE A 221 52.55 -29.96 -12.87
C ILE A 221 51.96 -28.59 -13.24
N THR A 222 51.73 -27.70 -12.26
CA THR A 222 51.13 -26.39 -12.51
C THR A 222 51.94 -25.55 -13.52
N PRO A 223 53.28 -25.38 -13.39
CA PRO A 223 54.09 -24.70 -14.40
C PRO A 223 54.03 -25.33 -15.80
N ILE A 224 53.94 -26.67 -15.91
CA ILE A 224 53.80 -27.33 -17.22
C ILE A 224 52.44 -27.02 -17.87
N ILE A 225 51.37 -26.87 -17.07
CA ILE A 225 50.06 -26.46 -17.57
C ILE A 225 50.07 -24.99 -18.00
N ASP A 226 50.73 -24.11 -17.24
CA ASP A 226 50.91 -22.70 -17.61
C ASP A 226 51.75 -22.57 -18.90
N GLU A 227 52.84 -23.33 -19.02
CA GLU A 227 53.67 -23.41 -20.24
C GLU A 227 52.85 -23.91 -21.44
N LEU A 228 52.07 -25.00 -21.28
CA LEU A 228 51.17 -25.51 -22.31
C LEU A 228 50.07 -24.51 -22.72
N THR A 229 49.66 -23.63 -21.81
CA THR A 229 48.67 -22.58 -22.08
C THR A 229 49.33 -21.39 -22.80
N ALA A 230 50.52 -20.97 -22.37
CA ALA A 230 51.31 -19.91 -23.00
C ALA A 230 51.78 -20.28 -24.42
N GLU A 231 52.09 -21.56 -24.68
CA GLU A 231 52.34 -22.10 -26.02
C GLU A 231 51.11 -22.09 -26.95
N GLY A 232 49.91 -21.89 -26.41
CA GLY A 232 48.66 -22.18 -27.13
C GLY A 232 48.44 -23.68 -27.40
N SER A 233 49.27 -24.56 -26.83
CA SER A 233 49.16 -26.03 -26.91
C SER A 233 47.81 -26.51 -26.34
N VAL A 234 47.26 -25.83 -25.34
CA VAL A 234 45.98 -26.12 -24.70
C VAL A 234 45.21 -24.81 -24.50
N GLN A 235 43.88 -24.83 -24.70
CA GLN A 235 43.03 -23.65 -24.54
C GLN A 235 42.16 -23.78 -23.28
N GLY A 236 42.37 -22.89 -22.31
CA GLY A 236 41.63 -22.82 -21.06
C GLY A 236 42.37 -21.99 -20.02
N ARG A 237 41.96 -22.08 -18.76
CA ARG A 237 42.60 -21.38 -17.63
C ARG A 237 42.63 -22.24 -16.38
N LEU A 238 43.65 -22.03 -15.55
CA LEU A 238 43.66 -22.49 -14.17
C LEU A 238 42.92 -21.50 -13.26
N GLN A 239 42.16 -22.04 -12.29
CA GLN A 239 41.47 -21.28 -11.25
C GLN A 239 41.84 -21.82 -9.86
N GLY A 240 41.68 -21.00 -8.83
CA GLY A 240 41.90 -21.39 -7.43
C GLY A 240 43.36 -21.74 -7.13
N GLY A 241 44.30 -20.92 -7.60
CA GLY A 241 45.74 -21.12 -7.36
C GLY A 241 46.34 -22.35 -8.06
N GLY A 242 45.78 -22.76 -9.19
CA GLY A 242 46.24 -23.94 -9.95
C GLY A 242 45.58 -25.26 -9.56
N SER A 243 44.51 -25.23 -8.76
CA SER A 243 43.79 -26.43 -8.30
C SER A 243 42.81 -26.98 -9.33
N SER A 244 42.10 -26.12 -10.07
CA SER A 244 41.10 -26.51 -11.07
C SER A 244 41.43 -25.97 -12.45
N TRP A 245 41.28 -26.82 -13.47
CA TRP A 245 41.36 -26.47 -14.88
C TRP A 245 39.96 -26.24 -15.46
N ILE A 246 39.77 -25.11 -16.13
CA ILE A 246 38.57 -24.79 -16.91
C ILE A 246 38.94 -24.75 -18.40
N PRO A 247 38.46 -25.70 -19.21
CA PRO A 247 38.65 -25.68 -20.66
C PRO A 247 37.99 -24.45 -21.31
N ALA A 248 38.63 -23.86 -22.31
CA ALA A 248 38.05 -22.72 -23.04
C ALA A 248 36.74 -23.09 -23.74
N ALA A 249 36.60 -24.34 -24.18
CA ALA A 249 35.35 -24.87 -24.75
C ALA A 249 34.18 -24.79 -23.75
N HIS A 250 34.43 -25.04 -22.46
CA HIS A 250 33.42 -24.91 -21.41
C HIS A 250 32.99 -23.45 -21.22
N SER A 251 33.94 -22.53 -21.07
CA SER A 251 33.63 -21.10 -20.92
C SER A 251 32.95 -20.51 -22.15
N ARG A 252 33.35 -20.93 -23.36
CA ARG A 252 32.65 -20.59 -24.60
C ARG A 252 31.21 -21.10 -24.60
N HIS A 253 30.98 -22.37 -24.23
CA HIS A 253 29.64 -22.93 -24.15
C HIS A 253 28.76 -22.23 -23.09
N GLN A 254 29.31 -21.92 -21.91
CA GLN A 254 28.62 -21.12 -20.88
C GLN A 254 28.18 -19.76 -21.45
N GLN A 255 29.09 -19.04 -22.12
CA GLN A 255 28.82 -17.73 -22.69
C GLN A 255 27.83 -17.79 -23.87
N GLU A 256 27.98 -18.75 -24.77
CA GLU A 256 27.06 -18.95 -25.91
C GLU A 256 25.65 -19.36 -25.43
N ALA A 257 25.54 -20.22 -24.42
CA ALA A 257 24.25 -20.61 -23.83
C ALA A 257 23.53 -19.42 -23.19
N VAL A 258 24.23 -18.62 -22.37
CA VAL A 258 23.69 -17.39 -21.77
C VAL A 258 23.29 -16.37 -22.86
N THR A 259 24.14 -16.19 -23.87
CA THR A 259 23.89 -15.23 -24.95
C THR A 259 22.71 -15.64 -25.82
N SER A 260 22.64 -16.91 -26.22
CA SER A 260 21.51 -17.45 -26.99
C SER A 260 20.20 -17.37 -26.20
N PHE A 261 20.22 -17.65 -24.89
CA PHE A 261 19.02 -17.54 -24.05
C PHE A 261 18.54 -16.08 -23.93
N TYR A 262 19.46 -15.14 -23.69
CA TYR A 262 19.15 -13.71 -23.62
C TYR A 262 18.61 -13.16 -24.94
N GLN A 263 19.22 -13.53 -26.07
CA GLN A 263 18.77 -13.11 -27.40
C GLN A 263 17.40 -13.69 -27.80
N GLN A 264 17.07 -14.90 -27.36
CA GLN A 264 15.79 -15.54 -27.67
C GLN A 264 14.64 -15.07 -26.78
N ASN A 265 14.88 -14.89 -25.48
CA ASN A 265 13.83 -14.62 -24.50
C ASN A 265 13.79 -13.15 -24.01
N GLY A 266 14.86 -12.38 -24.22
CA GLY A 266 14.98 -11.02 -23.70
C GLY A 266 15.22 -10.91 -22.19
N PHE A 267 15.49 -12.03 -21.49
CA PHE A 267 15.84 -12.04 -20.07
C PHE A 267 16.74 -13.23 -19.71
N VAL A 268 17.41 -13.19 -18.55
CA VAL A 268 18.17 -14.29 -17.95
C VAL A 268 18.03 -14.23 -16.41
N GLY A 269 17.48 -15.27 -15.80
CA GLY A 269 17.45 -15.41 -14.33
C GLY A 269 18.82 -15.76 -13.74
N TYR A 270 19.20 -15.14 -12.60
CA TYR A 270 20.52 -15.38 -12.01
C TYR A 270 20.73 -16.81 -11.52
N GLU A 271 19.66 -17.52 -11.15
CA GLU A 271 19.72 -18.95 -10.84
C GLU A 271 20.29 -19.77 -12.00
N MET A 272 19.89 -19.48 -13.24
CA MET A 272 20.33 -20.23 -14.42
C MET A 272 21.83 -20.00 -14.67
N VAL A 273 22.30 -18.76 -14.53
CA VAL A 273 23.72 -18.40 -14.64
C VAL A 273 24.56 -19.05 -13.54
N THR A 274 24.02 -19.12 -12.33
CA THR A 274 24.67 -19.80 -11.19
C THR A 274 24.72 -21.31 -11.39
N LYS A 275 23.64 -21.93 -11.90
CA LYS A 275 23.58 -23.36 -12.29
C LYS A 275 24.56 -23.70 -13.41
N LEU A 276 24.83 -22.77 -14.32
CA LEU A 276 25.89 -22.89 -15.34
C LEU A 276 27.31 -22.77 -14.77
N GLY A 277 27.48 -22.45 -13.48
CA GLY A 277 28.80 -22.37 -12.82
C GLY A 277 29.53 -21.03 -13.01
N VAL A 278 28.80 -19.95 -13.31
CA VAL A 278 29.35 -18.60 -13.40
C VAL A 278 29.19 -17.87 -12.06
N ALA A 279 30.31 -17.53 -11.42
CA ALA A 279 30.31 -16.68 -10.23
C ALA A 279 30.01 -15.22 -10.58
N ASN A 280 29.37 -14.48 -9.66
CA ASN A 280 28.97 -13.08 -9.82
C ASN A 280 28.12 -12.81 -11.08
N ALA A 281 27.02 -13.56 -11.22
CA ALA A 281 26.13 -13.53 -12.39
C ALA A 281 25.77 -12.11 -12.89
N GLN A 282 25.40 -11.20 -11.98
CA GLN A 282 25.02 -9.83 -12.32
C GLN A 282 26.17 -9.03 -12.99
N GLN A 283 27.37 -9.05 -12.41
CA GLN A 283 28.55 -8.37 -12.99
C GLN A 283 28.97 -9.00 -14.31
N HIS A 284 28.88 -10.34 -14.42
CA HIS A 284 29.19 -11.05 -15.66
C HIS A 284 28.21 -10.68 -16.78
N LEU A 285 26.91 -10.59 -16.49
CA LEU A 285 25.91 -10.19 -17.48
C LEU A 285 26.04 -8.72 -17.89
N LEU A 286 26.31 -7.79 -16.96
CA LEU A 286 26.61 -6.39 -17.28
C LEU A 286 27.85 -6.24 -18.19
N GLY A 287 28.87 -7.09 -18.01
CA GLY A 287 30.04 -7.11 -18.88
C GLY A 287 29.78 -7.67 -20.29
N LEU A 288 28.74 -8.50 -20.46
CA LEU A 288 28.32 -9.04 -21.75
C LEU A 288 27.30 -8.15 -22.48
N PHE A 289 26.41 -7.50 -21.72
CA PHE A 289 25.28 -6.72 -22.21
C PHE A 289 25.21 -5.37 -21.49
N PRO A 290 25.96 -4.35 -21.96
CA PRO A 290 26.01 -3.04 -21.30
C PRO A 290 24.65 -2.32 -21.21
N ASP A 291 23.78 -2.55 -22.20
CA ASP A 291 22.46 -1.90 -22.31
C ASP A 291 21.35 -2.65 -21.53
N GLY A 292 21.68 -3.77 -20.88
CA GLY A 292 20.71 -4.58 -20.15
C GLY A 292 20.46 -4.08 -18.72
N ILE A 293 19.26 -4.36 -18.22
CA ILE A 293 18.79 -3.92 -16.91
C ILE A 293 18.98 -5.06 -15.91
N ALA A 294 19.80 -4.82 -14.89
CA ALA A 294 19.97 -5.72 -13.77
C ALA A 294 18.92 -5.43 -12.69
N LEU A 295 18.03 -6.39 -12.42
CA LEU A 295 17.09 -6.38 -11.30
C LEU A 295 17.57 -7.32 -10.18
N GLN A 296 16.72 -7.69 -9.22
CA GLN A 296 17.08 -8.53 -8.08
C GLN A 296 17.12 -10.03 -8.42
N SER A 297 16.13 -10.55 -9.15
CA SER A 297 16.07 -11.99 -9.49
C SER A 297 16.71 -12.33 -10.85
N ALA A 298 16.72 -11.37 -11.78
CA ALA A 298 17.13 -11.58 -13.16
C ALA A 298 17.67 -10.32 -13.84
N PHE A 299 18.14 -10.51 -15.06
CA PHE A 299 18.68 -9.49 -15.95
C PHE A 299 17.86 -9.44 -17.24
N ILE A 300 17.49 -8.26 -17.71
CA ILE A 300 16.45 -8.07 -18.75
C ILE A 300 16.94 -7.15 -19.86
N ALA A 301 16.52 -7.43 -21.10
CA ALA A 301 16.75 -6.58 -22.25
C ALA A 301 15.84 -5.34 -22.25
N PRO A 302 16.32 -4.17 -22.72
CA PRO A 302 15.54 -2.94 -22.76
C PRO A 302 14.31 -3.03 -23.69
N THR A 303 14.25 -4.01 -24.59
CA THR A 303 13.06 -4.33 -25.40
C THR A 303 11.84 -4.71 -24.58
N GLN A 304 12.01 -5.27 -23.38
CA GLN A 304 10.90 -5.58 -22.47
C GLN A 304 10.27 -4.30 -21.90
N VAL A 305 11.08 -3.27 -21.61
CA VAL A 305 10.58 -1.95 -21.20
C VAL A 305 9.78 -1.31 -22.33
N GLN A 306 10.25 -1.43 -23.58
CA GLN A 306 9.54 -0.92 -24.77
C GLN A 306 8.20 -1.65 -25.01
N GLN A 307 8.12 -2.96 -24.71
CA GLN A 307 6.86 -3.71 -24.81
C GLN A 307 5.83 -3.26 -23.78
N LEU A 308 6.26 -3.01 -22.53
CA LEU A 308 5.37 -2.44 -21.51
C LEU A 308 5.01 -0.98 -21.80
N GLU A 309 5.93 -0.18 -22.35
CA GLU A 309 5.65 1.19 -22.79
C GLU A 309 4.57 1.21 -23.87
N ALA A 310 4.69 0.35 -24.90
CA ALA A 310 3.70 0.22 -25.95
C ALA A 310 2.33 -0.25 -25.43
N ALA A 311 2.29 -1.23 -24.52
CA ALA A 311 1.04 -1.70 -23.91
C ALA A 311 0.37 -0.63 -23.02
N ALA A 312 1.17 0.15 -22.27
CA ALA A 312 0.68 1.27 -21.47
C ALA A 312 0.15 2.40 -22.36
N ASP A 313 0.87 2.78 -23.42
CA ASP A 313 0.44 3.81 -24.37
C ASP A 313 -0.83 3.40 -25.12
N GLU A 314 -0.94 2.14 -25.56
CA GLU A 314 -2.17 1.59 -26.18
C GLU A 314 -3.36 1.66 -25.21
N ALA A 315 -3.19 1.30 -23.94
CA ALA A 315 -4.24 1.40 -22.93
C ALA A 315 -4.67 2.86 -22.66
N LEU A 316 -3.71 3.79 -22.67
CA LEU A 316 -3.97 5.22 -22.47
C LEU A 316 -4.65 5.89 -23.68
N ASP A 317 -4.37 5.45 -24.91
CA ASP A 317 -4.97 6.00 -26.14
C ASP A 317 -6.29 5.30 -26.53
N THR A 318 -6.59 4.13 -25.97
CA THR A 318 -7.88 3.41 -26.13
C THR A 318 -8.88 3.67 -25.01
N ASP A 319 -8.61 4.61 -24.10
CA ASP A 319 -9.44 4.92 -22.92
C ASP A 319 -9.72 3.68 -22.03
N SER A 320 -8.75 2.77 -21.94
CA SER A 320 -8.87 1.47 -21.25
C SER A 320 -7.89 1.35 -20.07
N TRP A 321 -7.52 0.12 -19.70
CA TRP A 321 -6.55 -0.21 -18.66
C TRP A 321 -5.77 -1.46 -19.05
N VAL A 322 -4.57 -1.64 -18.49
CA VAL A 322 -3.74 -2.84 -18.69
C VAL A 322 -3.05 -3.25 -17.39
N ASP A 323 -3.01 -4.55 -17.11
CA ASP A 323 -2.08 -5.11 -16.12
C ASP A 323 -0.78 -5.46 -16.82
N CYS A 324 0.33 -4.91 -16.34
CA CYS A 324 1.64 -5.21 -16.89
C CYS A 324 2.23 -6.51 -16.30
N LEU A 325 1.71 -7.02 -15.18
CA LEU A 325 2.25 -8.22 -14.53
C LEU A 325 2.21 -9.48 -15.43
N PRO A 326 1.14 -9.79 -16.19
CA PRO A 326 1.11 -10.93 -17.11
C PRO A 326 2.00 -10.78 -18.35
N LEU A 327 2.43 -9.55 -18.67
CA LEU A 327 3.34 -9.27 -19.80
C LEU A 327 4.82 -9.47 -19.41
N VAL A 328 5.12 -9.52 -18.11
CA VAL A 328 6.46 -9.65 -17.56
C VAL A 328 6.83 -11.15 -17.43
N PRO A 329 8.08 -11.56 -17.77
CA PRO A 329 8.51 -12.95 -17.65
C PRO A 329 8.31 -13.57 -16.24
N PRO A 330 7.80 -14.81 -16.12
CA PRO A 330 7.42 -15.42 -14.83
C PRO A 330 8.59 -15.82 -13.92
N VAL A 331 9.84 -15.54 -14.33
CA VAL A 331 11.02 -15.68 -13.47
C VAL A 331 11.20 -14.49 -12.52
N LEU A 332 10.45 -13.41 -12.75
CA LEU A 332 10.57 -12.14 -12.06
C LEU A 332 9.60 -12.07 -10.89
N THR A 333 10.04 -11.42 -9.80
CA THR A 333 9.16 -11.16 -8.66
C THR A 333 8.27 -9.95 -8.93
N THR A 334 7.24 -9.75 -8.11
CA THR A 334 6.43 -8.54 -8.12
C THR A 334 7.28 -7.29 -7.91
N GLU A 335 8.28 -7.34 -7.01
CA GLU A 335 9.24 -6.25 -6.80
C GLU A 335 10.04 -5.91 -8.06
N ASP A 336 10.52 -6.93 -8.80
CA ASP A 336 11.24 -6.74 -10.06
C ASP A 336 10.33 -6.13 -11.14
N ALA A 337 9.05 -6.53 -11.20
CA ALA A 337 8.07 -5.97 -12.13
C ALA A 337 7.78 -4.49 -11.84
N VAL A 338 7.63 -4.12 -10.56
CA VAL A 338 7.44 -2.72 -10.12
C VAL A 338 8.71 -1.89 -10.40
N GLU A 339 9.91 -2.42 -10.14
CA GLU A 339 11.15 -1.72 -10.49
C GLU A 339 11.23 -1.48 -12.01
N LEU A 340 10.89 -2.47 -12.84
CA LEU A 340 10.92 -2.31 -14.29
C LEU A 340 9.88 -1.30 -14.79
N LEU A 341 8.68 -1.28 -14.21
CA LEU A 341 7.65 -0.27 -14.52
C LEU A 341 8.08 1.15 -14.14
N SER A 342 8.81 1.34 -13.05
CA SER A 342 9.39 2.65 -12.68
C SER A 342 10.38 3.19 -13.73
N ARG A 343 10.90 2.33 -14.60
CA ARG A 343 11.82 2.69 -15.71
C ARG A 343 11.09 2.95 -17.04
N VAL A 344 9.78 2.67 -17.14
CA VAL A 344 8.97 2.97 -18.33
C VAL A 344 8.73 4.48 -18.45
N PRO A 345 9.09 5.14 -19.58
CA PRO A 345 8.94 6.58 -19.73
C PRO A 345 7.49 7.09 -19.59
N THR A 346 6.50 6.34 -20.08
CA THR A 346 5.08 6.64 -19.89
C THR A 346 4.69 6.68 -18.42
N VAL A 347 5.03 5.66 -17.63
CA VAL A 347 4.75 5.62 -16.17
C VAL A 347 5.42 6.79 -15.45
N GLN A 348 6.70 7.06 -15.74
CA GLN A 348 7.39 8.22 -15.18
C GLN A 348 6.74 9.56 -15.54
N GLN A 349 6.11 9.68 -16.71
CA GLN A 349 5.36 10.87 -17.09
C GLN A 349 4.04 10.99 -16.32
N LEU A 350 3.35 9.88 -16.04
CA LEU A 350 2.13 9.87 -15.22
C LEU A 350 2.42 10.34 -13.80
N GLU A 351 3.49 9.83 -13.18
CA GLU A 351 3.93 10.27 -11.84
C GLU A 351 4.31 11.76 -11.80
N LYS A 352 5.09 12.24 -12.79
CA LYS A 352 5.58 13.63 -12.84
C LYS A 352 4.47 14.64 -13.18
N LYS A 353 3.42 14.24 -13.90
CA LYS A 353 2.29 15.10 -14.32
C LYS A 353 1.08 15.01 -13.36
N GLY A 354 1.28 14.46 -12.16
CA GLY A 354 0.21 14.10 -11.22
C GLY A 354 -0.90 15.15 -11.04
N GLY A 355 -2.15 14.72 -11.20
CA GLY A 355 -3.35 15.54 -11.13
C GLY A 355 -4.26 15.35 -12.35
N ALA A 356 -5.30 16.17 -12.46
CA ALA A 356 -6.32 16.10 -13.53
C ALA A 356 -5.81 16.43 -14.96
N ALA A 357 -4.50 16.55 -15.15
CA ALA A 357 -3.84 16.77 -16.45
C ALA A 357 -3.02 15.55 -16.93
N ALA A 358 -2.94 14.47 -16.13
CA ALA A 358 -2.37 13.21 -16.56
C ALA A 358 -3.40 12.41 -17.38
N LYS A 359 -2.95 11.76 -18.47
CA LYS A 359 -3.78 10.85 -19.29
C LYS A 359 -4.26 9.59 -18.54
N GLY A 360 -3.73 9.32 -17.36
CA GLY A 360 -4.00 8.13 -16.57
C GLY A 360 -3.26 8.09 -15.24
N SER A 361 -3.29 6.95 -14.58
CA SER A 361 -2.65 6.71 -13.28
C SER A 361 -2.15 5.27 -13.16
N LEU A 362 -1.00 5.08 -12.51
CA LEU A 362 -0.56 3.77 -12.03
C LEU A 362 -1.39 3.38 -10.79
N LEU A 363 -1.95 2.18 -10.79
CA LEU A 363 -2.81 1.61 -9.74
C LEU A 363 -2.31 0.19 -9.39
N ALA A 364 -2.47 -0.21 -8.12
CA ALA A 364 -2.04 -1.52 -7.62
C ALA A 364 -0.59 -1.91 -8.00
N GLU A 365 0.28 -0.90 -8.11
CA GLU A 365 1.71 -0.97 -8.47
C GLU A 365 2.05 -1.52 -9.86
N THR A 366 1.20 -2.38 -10.45
CA THR A 366 1.47 -3.04 -11.77
C THR A 366 0.49 -2.67 -12.88
N CYS A 367 -0.59 -1.93 -12.60
CA CYS A 367 -1.63 -1.64 -13.59
C CYS A 367 -1.64 -0.18 -14.02
N VAL A 368 -1.70 0.07 -15.33
CA VAL A 368 -1.89 1.43 -15.89
C VAL A 368 -3.34 1.58 -16.31
N ALA A 369 -4.04 2.56 -15.75
CA ALA A 369 -5.43 2.88 -16.09
C ALA A 369 -5.54 4.29 -16.67
N SER A 370 -6.28 4.45 -17.77
CA SER A 370 -6.55 5.76 -18.36
C SER A 370 -7.46 6.62 -17.48
N SER A 371 -7.34 7.94 -17.59
CA SER A 371 -8.17 8.89 -16.86
C SER A 371 -9.63 8.80 -17.30
N ALA A 372 -9.89 8.45 -18.56
CA ALA A 372 -11.23 8.24 -19.10
C ALA A 372 -11.90 6.99 -18.51
N PHE A 373 -11.19 5.86 -18.44
CA PHE A 373 -11.67 4.64 -17.78
C PHE A 373 -12.05 4.92 -16.33
N VAL A 374 -11.14 5.54 -15.56
CA VAL A 374 -11.40 5.92 -14.15
C VAL A 374 -12.57 6.88 -14.03
N SER A 375 -12.70 7.87 -14.94
CA SER A 375 -13.83 8.80 -14.96
C SER A 375 -15.17 8.09 -15.24
N SER A 376 -15.19 7.10 -16.12
CA SER A 376 -16.41 6.32 -16.41
C SER A 376 -16.89 5.50 -15.20
N LEU A 377 -15.95 4.96 -14.40
CA LEU A 377 -16.25 4.27 -13.15
C LEU A 377 -16.67 5.27 -12.05
N GLN A 378 -16.08 6.48 -12.02
CA GLN A 378 -16.55 7.55 -11.15
C GLN A 378 -18.00 7.92 -11.47
N GLU A 379 -18.38 8.15 -12.73
CA GLU A 379 -19.76 8.48 -13.11
C GLU A 379 -20.77 7.42 -12.67
N LYS A 380 -20.45 6.13 -12.85
CA LYS A 380 -21.26 5.01 -12.34
C LYS A 380 -21.41 5.05 -10.82
N ALA A 381 -20.33 5.32 -10.08
CA ALA A 381 -20.37 5.48 -8.63
C ALA A 381 -21.09 6.75 -8.15
N LEU A 382 -21.10 7.84 -8.93
CA LEU A 382 -21.92 9.01 -8.64
C LEU A 382 -23.42 8.70 -8.81
N ALA A 383 -23.78 7.84 -9.77
CA ALA A 383 -25.15 7.35 -9.91
C ALA A 383 -25.55 6.46 -8.71
N GLU A 384 -24.69 5.54 -8.27
CA GLU A 384 -24.93 4.69 -7.10
C GLU A 384 -25.03 5.52 -5.81
N ALA A 385 -24.19 6.54 -5.64
CA ALA A 385 -24.27 7.49 -4.52
C ALA A 385 -25.62 8.24 -4.47
N ARG A 386 -26.19 8.59 -5.63
CA ARG A 386 -27.54 9.21 -5.73
C ARG A 386 -28.64 8.21 -5.38
N CYS A 387 -28.52 6.96 -5.80
CA CYS A 387 -29.43 5.88 -5.39
C CYS A 387 -29.39 5.66 -3.87
N ALA A 388 -28.19 5.53 -3.29
CA ALA A 388 -28.00 5.38 -1.85
C ALA A 388 -28.56 6.57 -1.04
N ALA A 389 -28.42 7.81 -1.54
CA ALA A 389 -29.03 8.99 -0.92
C ALA A 389 -30.57 8.93 -0.96
N ALA A 390 -31.16 8.48 -2.07
CA ALA A 390 -32.61 8.28 -2.18
C ALA A 390 -33.11 7.14 -1.28
N GLU A 391 -32.33 6.07 -1.08
CA GLU A 391 -32.67 5.00 -0.13
C GLU A 391 -32.58 5.44 1.33
N ALA A 392 -31.55 6.20 1.72
CA ALA A 392 -31.45 6.77 3.05
C ALA A 392 -32.67 7.66 3.38
N LEU A 393 -33.14 8.44 2.40
CA LEU A 393 -34.36 9.25 2.52
C LEU A 393 -35.63 8.38 2.65
N LYS A 394 -35.76 7.28 1.88
CA LYS A 394 -36.88 6.33 2.00
C LYS A 394 -36.90 5.62 3.36
N GLN A 395 -35.75 5.11 3.82
CA GLN A 395 -35.64 4.43 5.11
C GLN A 395 -35.94 5.39 6.28
N ARG A 396 -35.49 6.64 6.19
CA ARG A 396 -35.84 7.67 7.18
C ARG A 396 -37.35 7.93 7.23
N LYS A 397 -38.02 8.08 6.08
CA LYS A 397 -39.49 8.22 6.00
C LYS A 397 -40.21 7.02 6.62
N ALA A 398 -39.76 5.80 6.33
CA ALA A 398 -40.32 4.58 6.94
C ALA A 398 -40.12 4.53 8.46
N SER A 399 -38.97 4.98 8.97
CA SER A 399 -38.68 4.98 10.41
C SER A 399 -39.45 6.06 11.21
N GLN A 400 -39.71 7.24 10.62
CA GLN A 400 -40.53 8.28 11.28
C GLN A 400 -42.03 7.96 11.26
N GLY A 401 -42.52 7.20 10.27
CA GLY A 401 -43.95 6.81 10.16
C GLY A 401 -44.42 5.70 11.10
N GLY A 402 -43.53 5.06 11.86
CA GLY A 402 -43.85 3.89 12.70
C GLY A 402 -44.19 4.16 14.17
N ALA A 403 -44.11 5.42 14.63
CA ALA A 403 -44.15 5.76 16.06
C ALA A 403 -45.56 6.02 16.64
N SER A 404 -46.57 5.26 16.22
CA SER A 404 -47.86 5.21 16.92
C SER A 404 -48.53 3.84 16.80
N THR A 405 -49.01 3.32 17.95
CA THR A 405 -49.73 2.04 18.13
C THR A 405 -48.90 0.74 18.06
N SER A 406 -48.39 0.29 19.22
CA SER A 406 -48.66 -1.08 19.74
C SER A 406 -47.90 -1.39 21.04
N SER A 407 -48.63 -1.42 22.17
CA SER A 407 -48.44 -2.43 23.24
C SER A 407 -49.49 -2.23 24.33
N ALA A 408 -50.60 -2.95 24.22
CA ALA A 408 -51.53 -3.17 25.33
C ALA A 408 -51.53 -4.67 25.66
N GLY A 409 -51.39 -5.01 26.95
CA GLY A 409 -51.60 -6.36 27.48
C GLY A 409 -50.39 -6.94 28.24
N GLY A 410 -50.52 -7.13 29.56
CA GLY A 410 -49.53 -7.89 30.36
C GLY A 410 -49.40 -7.55 31.85
N MET A 411 -50.47 -7.69 32.65
CA MET A 411 -50.37 -7.96 34.11
C MET A 411 -49.60 -9.30 34.34
N ASP A 412 -48.91 -9.63 35.44
CA ASP A 412 -48.58 -9.02 36.76
C ASP A 412 -47.46 -9.93 37.40
N PRO A 413 -47.27 -10.04 38.74
CA PRO A 413 -46.59 -9.15 39.70
C PRO A 413 -45.16 -9.62 40.09
N GLY A 414 -44.30 -8.70 40.58
CA GLY A 414 -42.95 -9.08 41.04
C GLY A 414 -42.15 -8.09 41.90
N GLN A 415 -42.43 -8.07 43.21
CA GLN A 415 -41.60 -7.55 44.31
C GLN A 415 -41.39 -6.02 44.51
N LYS A 416 -41.95 -5.58 45.65
CA LYS A 416 -41.72 -4.30 46.35
C LYS A 416 -40.28 -4.15 46.88
N LYS A 417 -39.73 -2.94 46.78
CA LYS A 417 -39.29 -2.05 47.91
C LYS A 417 -38.75 -0.74 47.28
N ALA A 418 -39.30 0.45 47.53
CA ALA A 418 -39.38 1.19 48.80
C ALA A 418 -37.99 1.55 49.36
N ALA A 419 -37.64 2.81 49.68
CA ALA A 419 -38.37 4.09 49.52
C ALA A 419 -37.40 5.28 49.76
N ALA A 420 -37.91 6.51 49.54
CA ALA A 420 -37.42 7.79 50.11
C ALA A 420 -36.04 8.32 49.63
N SER A 421 -35.81 9.62 49.52
CA SER A 421 -36.71 10.79 49.69
C SER A 421 -36.18 12.01 48.92
N ALA A 422 -37.10 12.93 48.64
CA ALA A 422 -36.90 14.22 48.01
C ALA A 422 -35.74 15.06 48.60
N GLN A 423 -35.17 15.91 47.74
CA GLN A 423 -34.92 17.31 48.10
C GLN A 423 -35.21 18.21 46.89
N GLU A 424 -35.97 19.28 47.14
CA GLU A 424 -36.34 20.31 46.16
C GLU A 424 -35.32 21.46 46.18
N ASP A 425 -34.97 21.97 44.99
CA ASP A 425 -34.68 23.39 44.66
C ASP A 425 -34.43 23.46 43.13
N GLY A 426 -34.79 24.49 42.36
CA GLY A 426 -35.46 25.75 42.71
C GLY A 426 -35.11 26.86 41.71
N GLY A 427 -35.92 27.06 40.66
CA GLY A 427 -35.78 28.14 39.65
C GLY A 427 -34.68 27.94 38.58
N ASP A 428 -34.65 28.68 37.46
CA ASP A 428 -35.65 29.60 36.88
C ASP A 428 -35.35 29.87 35.38
N SER A 429 -36.37 30.32 34.64
CA SER A 429 -36.37 31.08 33.37
C SER A 429 -35.42 30.75 32.18
N ASP A 430 -36.06 30.40 31.07
CA ASP A 430 -35.99 31.02 29.71
C ASP A 430 -34.70 30.89 28.87
N GLU A 431 -34.72 30.33 27.65
CA GLU A 431 -35.48 30.73 26.44
C GLU A 431 -35.19 32.17 25.94
N ASP A 432 -34.13 32.34 25.14
CA ASP A 432 -34.13 33.33 24.05
C ASP A 432 -33.56 32.73 22.76
N TRP A 433 -34.45 32.50 21.79
CA TRP A 433 -34.17 32.17 20.40
C TRP A 433 -34.18 33.45 19.54
N SER A 434 -33.07 34.17 19.47
CA SER A 434 -32.98 35.37 18.62
C SER A 434 -32.21 35.14 17.31
N ARG A 435 -32.95 35.19 16.20
CA ARG A 435 -32.47 35.02 14.82
C ARG A 435 -32.35 36.41 14.17
N GLY A 436 -31.15 36.87 13.82
CA GLY A 436 -31.02 38.22 13.27
C GLY A 436 -29.65 38.64 12.74
N GLY A 437 -29.28 38.21 11.53
CA GLY A 437 -28.17 38.83 10.82
C GLY A 437 -28.60 40.13 10.13
N LYS A 438 -27.84 41.22 10.30
CA LYS A 438 -27.76 42.29 9.28
C LYS A 438 -26.43 43.04 9.33
N THR A 439 -25.92 43.24 8.13
CA THR A 439 -24.74 44.02 7.75
C THR A 439 -24.69 45.43 8.34
N SER A 440 -23.55 45.86 8.86
CA SER A 440 -23.00 47.19 8.58
C SER A 440 -21.47 47.22 8.76
N LYS A 441 -20.81 48.20 8.14
CA LYS A 441 -19.36 48.21 7.83
C LYS A 441 -18.68 49.40 8.49
N SER A 442 -17.57 49.17 9.20
CA SER A 442 -16.66 50.16 9.82
C SER A 442 -17.27 50.92 11.04
N LYS A 443 -16.50 51.46 12.01
CA LYS A 443 -15.09 51.89 11.94
C LYS A 443 -14.38 51.95 13.32
N LYS A 444 -13.35 51.12 13.49
CA LYS A 444 -12.03 51.44 14.10
C LYS A 444 -11.88 51.87 15.59
N GLY A 445 -11.30 50.96 16.38
CA GLY A 445 -10.33 51.26 17.45
C GLY A 445 -10.84 51.26 18.91
N GLY A 446 -10.12 50.69 19.89
CA GLY A 446 -8.87 49.91 19.84
C GLY A 446 -8.27 49.60 21.22
N LYS A 447 -7.10 48.93 21.23
CA LYS A 447 -6.24 48.57 22.38
C LYS A 447 -6.80 47.60 23.44
N ALA A 448 -6.26 46.38 23.43
CA ALA A 448 -5.83 45.70 24.65
C ALA A 448 -4.32 45.40 24.54
N LYS A 449 -3.61 45.43 25.67
CA LYS A 449 -2.14 45.34 25.80
C LYS A 449 -1.81 44.26 26.84
N LYS A 450 -0.58 43.74 26.77
CA LYS A 450 0.08 42.71 27.61
C LYS A 450 -0.12 41.29 27.05
N GLY A 451 0.87 40.40 27.13
CA GLY A 451 2.22 40.58 27.70
C GLY A 451 2.67 39.29 28.39
N ALA A 452 3.78 38.71 27.93
CA ALA A 452 4.23 37.38 28.32
C ALA A 452 4.85 37.27 29.73
N LYS A 453 4.86 36.04 30.25
CA LYS A 453 5.73 35.38 31.27
C LYS A 453 4.88 34.44 32.14
N ALA A 454 5.32 33.26 32.58
CA ALA A 454 6.50 32.45 32.25
C ALA A 454 6.25 30.97 32.69
N ALA A 455 7.07 30.03 32.17
CA ALA A 455 7.21 28.66 32.70
C ALA A 455 8.12 28.67 33.98
N PRO A 456 8.44 27.56 34.72
CA PRO A 456 8.84 26.23 34.18
C PRO A 456 8.60 24.92 35.01
N GLY A 457 8.64 23.75 34.31
CA GLY A 457 8.98 22.40 34.83
C GLY A 457 7.94 21.71 35.76
N LYS A 458 7.78 20.38 35.86
CA LYS A 458 8.33 19.13 35.23
C LYS A 458 7.18 18.07 35.33
N GLY A 459 7.13 16.91 34.67
CA GLY A 459 8.00 16.18 33.73
C GLY A 459 7.55 14.69 33.61
N ALA A 460 8.40 13.82 33.02
CA ALA A 460 8.30 12.34 32.95
C ALA A 460 7.28 11.66 31.99
N GLY A 461 7.80 10.73 31.17
CA GLY A 461 7.19 9.42 30.86
C GLY A 461 6.16 9.33 29.71
N PRO A 462 6.41 8.53 28.64
CA PRO A 462 5.43 8.31 27.58
C PRO A 462 4.44 7.19 27.91
N ALA A 463 3.16 7.42 27.63
CA ALA A 463 2.12 6.39 27.59
C ALA A 463 1.23 6.61 26.34
N ALA A 464 0.72 5.52 25.77
CA ALA A 464 0.05 5.53 24.46
C ALA A 464 -1.22 6.39 24.43
N PRO A 465 -1.57 7.00 23.28
CA PRO A 465 -2.82 7.73 23.12
C PRO A 465 -3.99 6.75 22.98
N GLN A 466 -4.53 6.31 24.12
CA GLN A 466 -5.80 5.61 24.17
C GLN A 466 -6.91 6.59 23.75
N GLN A 467 -7.55 6.33 22.61
CA GLN A 467 -8.58 7.21 22.07
C GLN A 467 -9.72 7.41 23.07
N ALA A 468 -9.95 8.66 23.48
CA ALA A 468 -11.12 9.02 24.26
C ALA A 468 -12.36 8.89 23.37
N ALA A 469 -13.14 7.83 23.59
CA ALA A 469 -14.41 7.63 22.93
C ALA A 469 -15.39 8.73 23.37
N ALA A 470 -15.53 9.77 22.55
CA ALA A 470 -16.60 10.74 22.70
C ALA A 470 -17.94 10.02 22.51
N LYS A 471 -18.79 10.03 23.55
CA LYS A 471 -20.18 9.55 23.44
C LYS A 471 -20.96 10.43 22.46
N ALA A 472 -21.05 10.00 21.21
CA ALA A 472 -21.99 10.56 20.27
C ALA A 472 -23.42 10.24 20.73
N LYS A 473 -24.23 11.28 20.95
CA LYS A 473 -25.69 11.15 20.95
C LYS A 473 -26.16 10.96 19.50
N ASP A 474 -27.20 10.14 19.36
CA ASP A 474 -27.99 9.91 18.14
C ASP A 474 -27.22 9.54 16.87
N GLY A 475 -27.13 8.23 16.63
CA GLY A 475 -26.71 7.68 15.34
C GLY A 475 -27.73 8.01 14.25
N SER A 476 -27.42 8.99 13.41
CA SER A 476 -28.23 9.30 12.22
C SER A 476 -28.28 8.08 11.27
N SER A 477 -29.48 7.70 10.86
CA SER A 477 -29.71 6.62 9.87
C SER A 477 -28.91 6.80 8.58
N ASN A 478 -28.63 8.05 8.19
CA ASN A 478 -27.87 8.39 7.00
C ASN A 478 -26.42 7.88 7.06
N ALA A 479 -25.76 7.97 8.22
CA ALA A 479 -24.38 7.53 8.38
C ALA A 479 -24.26 6.00 8.24
N ALA A 480 -25.25 5.25 8.74
CA ALA A 480 -25.31 3.80 8.62
C ALA A 480 -25.47 3.36 7.16
N VAL A 481 -26.33 4.02 6.38
CA VAL A 481 -26.52 3.72 4.95
C VAL A 481 -25.24 4.04 4.15
N ALA A 482 -24.62 5.20 4.39
CA ALA A 482 -23.33 5.54 3.76
C ALA A 482 -22.23 4.53 4.09
N SER A 483 -22.13 4.08 5.35
CA SER A 483 -21.15 3.07 5.76
C SER A 483 -21.37 1.67 5.16
N ARG A 484 -22.59 1.37 4.69
CA ARG A 484 -22.95 0.07 4.11
C ARG A 484 -22.84 0.05 2.58
N LEU A 485 -23.28 1.11 1.91
CA LEU A 485 -23.34 1.18 0.44
C LEU A 485 -22.13 1.89 -0.20
N LEU A 486 -21.40 2.74 0.55
CA LEU A 486 -20.20 3.44 0.10
C LEU A 486 -18.95 3.02 0.94
N SER A 487 -18.95 1.77 1.43
CA SER A 487 -17.73 1.14 1.94
C SER A 487 -16.76 0.85 0.79
N THR A 488 -15.48 0.63 1.10
CA THR A 488 -14.50 0.20 0.09
C THR A 488 -14.87 -1.16 -0.49
N GLU A 489 -15.31 -2.10 0.34
CA GLU A 489 -15.73 -3.45 -0.07
C GLU A 489 -16.95 -3.41 -1.01
N ALA A 490 -18.01 -2.67 -0.67
CA ALA A 490 -19.20 -2.56 -1.53
C ALA A 490 -18.89 -1.86 -2.87
N LEU A 491 -17.96 -0.90 -2.87
CA LEU A 491 -17.47 -0.28 -4.10
C LEU A 491 -16.55 -1.21 -4.91
N MET A 492 -15.81 -2.11 -4.28
CA MET A 492 -15.04 -3.15 -4.98
C MET A 492 -15.97 -4.13 -5.70
N ASP A 493 -16.99 -4.65 -5.01
CA ASP A 493 -18.00 -5.54 -5.59
C ASP A 493 -18.68 -4.87 -6.80
N LYS A 494 -19.00 -3.57 -6.69
CA LYS A 494 -19.59 -2.77 -7.78
C LYS A 494 -18.62 -2.52 -8.93
N VAL A 495 -17.33 -2.29 -8.66
CA VAL A 495 -16.31 -2.16 -9.72
C VAL A 495 -16.14 -3.48 -10.47
N ILE A 496 -16.16 -4.63 -9.78
CA ILE A 496 -16.14 -5.97 -10.40
C ILE A 496 -17.40 -6.20 -11.24
N GLU A 497 -18.59 -5.82 -10.74
CA GLU A 497 -19.85 -5.88 -11.49
C GLU A 497 -19.81 -5.02 -12.78
N TRP A 498 -19.12 -3.88 -12.75
CA TRP A 498 -19.01 -2.97 -13.90
C TRP A 498 -17.89 -3.29 -14.88
N ALA A 499 -16.87 -4.04 -14.44
CA ALA A 499 -15.67 -4.40 -15.19
C ALA A 499 -15.10 -5.73 -14.67
N PRO A 500 -15.69 -6.89 -15.06
CA PRO A 500 -15.30 -8.19 -14.54
C PRO A 500 -13.86 -8.58 -14.88
N GLU A 501 -13.28 -8.00 -15.94
CA GLU A 501 -11.89 -8.20 -16.34
C GLU A 501 -10.87 -7.69 -15.30
N VAL A 502 -11.31 -6.82 -14.37
CA VAL A 502 -10.50 -6.31 -13.25
C VAL A 502 -10.38 -7.34 -12.11
N GLU A 503 -11.22 -8.38 -12.10
CA GLU A 503 -11.20 -9.43 -11.09
C GLU A 503 -9.89 -10.26 -11.18
N GLY A 504 -9.05 -10.17 -10.14
CA GLY A 504 -7.74 -10.84 -10.11
C GLY A 504 -6.58 -10.04 -10.69
N ALA A 505 -6.82 -8.83 -11.23
CA ALA A 505 -5.77 -8.00 -11.84
C ALA A 505 -4.95 -7.20 -10.81
N GLY A 506 -3.67 -6.98 -11.12
CA GLY A 506 -2.71 -6.25 -10.30
C GLY A 506 -2.04 -7.12 -9.23
N ALA A 507 -0.97 -6.58 -8.62
CA ALA A 507 -0.30 -7.22 -7.49
C ALA A 507 -1.33 -7.57 -6.39
N ASP A 508 -1.31 -8.83 -5.94
CA ASP A 508 -2.25 -9.43 -4.98
C ASP A 508 -3.74 -9.21 -5.31
N ALA A 509 -4.11 -9.13 -6.60
CA ALA A 509 -5.46 -8.79 -7.09
C ALA A 509 -5.99 -7.42 -6.61
N GLY A 510 -5.08 -6.48 -6.32
CA GLY A 510 -5.38 -5.20 -5.70
C GLY A 510 -6.06 -4.15 -6.59
N LEU A 511 -6.22 -4.37 -7.90
CA LEU A 511 -6.71 -3.32 -8.82
C LEU A 511 -8.13 -2.85 -8.48
N ALA A 512 -9.05 -3.77 -8.16
CA ALA A 512 -10.41 -3.43 -7.74
C ALA A 512 -10.41 -2.57 -6.46
N ALA A 513 -9.53 -2.89 -5.49
CA ALA A 513 -9.37 -2.13 -4.26
C ALA A 513 -8.81 -0.72 -4.50
N ALA A 514 -7.80 -0.60 -5.36
CA ALA A 514 -7.20 0.67 -5.74
C ALA A 514 -8.19 1.59 -6.47
N LEU A 515 -8.98 1.04 -7.41
CA LEU A 515 -10.05 1.77 -8.10
C LEU A 515 -11.15 2.22 -7.12
N ALA A 516 -11.64 1.33 -6.26
CA ALA A 516 -12.64 1.66 -5.24
C ALA A 516 -12.14 2.77 -4.29
N ALA A 517 -10.87 2.73 -3.87
CA ALA A 517 -10.25 3.76 -3.04
C ALA A 517 -10.16 5.13 -3.74
N ALA A 518 -9.84 5.16 -5.03
CA ALA A 518 -9.79 6.38 -5.84
C ALA A 518 -11.17 7.02 -6.08
N ILE A 519 -12.20 6.19 -6.25
CA ILE A 519 -13.58 6.62 -6.56
C ILE A 519 -14.35 7.05 -5.30
N ARG A 520 -14.14 6.36 -4.17
CA ARG A 520 -14.85 6.58 -2.90
C ARG A 520 -14.98 8.05 -2.43
N PRO A 521 -13.94 8.91 -2.44
CA PRO A 521 -14.11 10.31 -2.00
C PRO A 521 -15.08 11.10 -2.89
N HIS A 522 -15.13 10.82 -4.20
CA HIS A 522 -16.05 11.47 -5.13
C HIS A 522 -17.50 11.01 -4.90
N ALA A 523 -17.71 9.70 -4.68
CA ALA A 523 -19.02 9.14 -4.36
C ALA A 523 -19.58 9.69 -3.03
N LEU A 524 -18.75 9.79 -1.99
CA LEU A 524 -19.16 10.37 -0.70
C LEU A 524 -19.54 11.86 -0.82
N ALA A 525 -18.79 12.64 -1.60
CA ALA A 525 -19.07 14.06 -1.81
C ALA A 525 -20.43 14.31 -2.52
N GLU A 526 -20.77 13.52 -3.56
CA GLU A 526 -22.10 13.62 -4.19
C GLU A 526 -23.21 13.11 -3.26
N TYR A 527 -22.97 12.08 -2.44
CA TYR A 527 -23.95 11.62 -1.43
C TYR A 527 -24.32 12.72 -0.43
N GLU A 528 -23.32 13.40 0.16
CA GLU A 528 -23.54 14.52 1.10
C GLU A 528 -24.24 15.72 0.43
N LYS A 529 -23.86 16.03 -0.81
CA LYS A 529 -24.48 17.08 -1.64
C LYS A 529 -25.95 16.77 -1.95
N CYS A 530 -26.27 15.53 -2.30
CA CYS A 530 -27.66 15.11 -2.55
C CYS A 530 -28.51 15.16 -1.28
N LEU A 531 -28.00 14.69 -0.13
CA LEU A 531 -28.72 14.82 1.14
C LEU A 531 -28.98 16.28 1.50
N SER A 532 -27.94 17.12 1.51
CA SER A 532 -28.05 18.53 1.90
C SER A 532 -29.01 19.34 1.01
N ALA A 533 -29.02 19.08 -0.31
CA ALA A 533 -29.98 19.68 -1.23
C ALA A 533 -31.44 19.35 -0.86
N VAL A 534 -31.74 18.08 -0.53
CA VAL A 534 -33.09 17.67 -0.10
C VAL A 534 -33.48 18.29 1.26
N PHE A 535 -32.54 18.39 2.20
CA PHE A 535 -32.79 19.09 3.47
C PHE A 535 -33.16 20.56 3.27
N SER A 536 -32.47 21.28 2.36
CA SER A 536 -32.81 22.68 2.06
C SER A 536 -34.19 22.82 1.39
N ALA A 537 -34.52 21.98 0.42
CA ALA A 537 -35.80 22.03 -0.29
C ALA A 537 -36.99 21.80 0.66
N GLY A 538 -36.91 20.80 1.54
CA GLY A 538 -37.95 20.50 2.53
C GLY A 538 -38.10 21.55 3.64
N ALA A 539 -37.05 22.34 3.91
CA ALA A 539 -37.14 23.48 4.83
C ALA A 539 -37.79 24.71 4.17
N GLU A 540 -37.50 24.98 2.90
CA GLU A 540 -38.12 26.08 2.17
C GLU A 540 -39.61 25.87 1.89
N ALA A 541 -40.01 24.65 1.51
CA ALA A 541 -41.42 24.32 1.24
C ALA A 541 -42.31 24.56 2.48
N ARG A 542 -41.89 24.08 3.66
CA ARG A 542 -42.58 24.31 4.94
C ARG A 542 -42.70 25.79 5.27
N ARG A 543 -41.62 26.56 5.08
CA ARG A 543 -41.62 28.01 5.30
C ARG A 543 -42.65 28.72 4.42
N ARG A 544 -42.75 28.36 3.12
CA ARG A 544 -43.72 28.94 2.18
C ARG A 544 -45.16 28.61 2.60
N ARG A 545 -45.46 27.35 2.95
CA ARG A 545 -46.80 26.94 3.43
C ARG A 545 -47.22 27.72 4.67
N ARG A 546 -46.35 27.81 5.68
CA ARG A 546 -46.63 28.57 6.92
C ARG A 546 -46.88 30.06 6.65
N GLU A 547 -46.10 30.67 5.75
CA GLU A 547 -46.29 32.08 5.37
C GLU A 547 -47.62 32.31 4.62
N ALA A 548 -48.05 31.36 3.78
CA ALA A 548 -49.34 31.43 3.08
C ALA A 548 -50.52 31.32 4.07
N CYS A 549 -50.56 30.29 4.92
CA CYS A 549 -51.63 30.12 5.91
C CYS A 549 -51.69 31.31 6.90
N SER A 550 -50.54 31.87 7.29
CA SER A 550 -50.50 33.07 8.16
C SER A 550 -51.13 34.30 7.51
N LYS A 551 -50.93 34.52 6.21
CA LYS A 551 -51.56 35.63 5.46
C LYS A 551 -53.06 35.41 5.29
N ALA A 552 -53.48 34.18 4.99
CA ALA A 552 -54.89 33.83 4.87
C ALA A 552 -55.65 34.03 6.19
N LEU A 553 -55.11 33.51 7.30
CA LEU A 553 -55.66 33.70 8.64
C LEU A 553 -55.84 35.18 9.01
N GLN A 554 -54.82 36.02 8.79
CA GLN A 554 -54.92 37.46 9.06
C GLN A 554 -56.00 38.13 8.19
N ALA A 555 -56.10 37.78 6.91
CA ALA A 555 -57.10 38.36 6.01
C ALA A 555 -58.54 37.97 6.39
N THR A 556 -58.79 36.69 6.72
CA THR A 556 -60.12 36.26 7.20
C THR A 556 -60.46 36.88 8.55
N PHE A 557 -59.47 37.10 9.43
CA PHE A 557 -59.67 37.78 10.71
C PHE A 557 -60.01 39.27 10.57
N GLU A 558 -59.33 40.01 9.70
CA GLU A 558 -59.64 41.42 9.39
C GLU A 558 -61.08 41.55 8.85
N ARG A 559 -61.53 40.62 7.99
CA ARG A 559 -62.91 40.55 7.52
C ARG A 559 -63.89 40.24 8.66
N LEU A 560 -63.58 39.26 9.52
CA LEU A 560 -64.42 38.92 10.68
C LEU A 560 -64.63 40.13 11.60
N GLN A 561 -63.57 40.88 11.92
CA GLN A 561 -63.65 42.12 12.71
C GLN A 561 -64.51 43.19 12.02
N LEU A 562 -64.35 43.37 10.70
CA LEU A 562 -65.10 44.35 9.91
C LEU A 562 -66.62 44.12 9.98
N TYR A 563 -67.08 42.89 9.72
CA TYR A 563 -68.51 42.57 9.78
C TYR A 563 -69.04 42.46 11.22
N ALA A 564 -68.20 42.08 12.19
CA ALA A 564 -68.57 42.11 13.61
C ALA A 564 -68.88 43.55 14.07
N HIS A 565 -68.08 44.51 13.62
CA HIS A 565 -68.31 45.93 13.91
C HIS A 565 -69.64 46.43 13.33
N GLY A 566 -69.95 46.10 12.07
CA GLY A 566 -71.22 46.50 11.45
C GLY A 566 -72.46 45.80 12.03
N ALA A 567 -72.35 44.53 12.38
CA ALA A 567 -73.42 43.81 13.08
C ALA A 567 -73.72 44.40 14.48
N ARG A 568 -72.76 45.12 15.08
CA ARG A 568 -72.89 45.80 16.37
C ARG A 568 -73.36 47.26 16.26
N LEU A 569 -72.97 48.00 15.22
CA LEU A 569 -73.29 49.43 15.07
C LEU A 569 -74.71 49.73 14.57
N GLY A 570 -75.30 48.86 13.75
CA GLY A 570 -76.63 49.14 13.19
C GLY A 570 -77.76 49.07 14.22
N ALA A 571 -78.80 49.88 13.99
CA ALA A 571 -80.00 49.97 14.85
C ALA A 571 -80.96 48.77 14.62
N TRP A 572 -80.45 47.55 14.76
CA TRP A 572 -81.19 46.32 14.51
C TRP A 572 -82.17 45.99 15.64
N ASP A 573 -83.25 45.27 15.34
CA ASP A 573 -84.01 44.56 16.36
C ASP A 573 -83.22 43.35 16.90
N LYS A 574 -83.58 42.88 18.09
CA LYS A 574 -82.87 41.78 18.78
C LYS A 574 -82.86 40.47 18.00
N ALA A 575 -83.87 40.18 17.17
CA ALA A 575 -83.92 38.94 16.40
C ALA A 575 -83.01 39.02 15.16
N THR A 576 -83.00 40.15 14.46
CA THR A 576 -82.10 40.43 13.34
C THR A 576 -80.64 40.46 13.80
N GLN A 577 -80.31 41.14 14.90
CA GLN A 577 -78.95 41.18 15.44
C GLN A 577 -78.41 39.77 15.75
N GLN A 578 -79.20 38.94 16.42
CA GLN A 578 -78.83 37.55 16.68
C GLN A 578 -78.73 36.70 15.40
N ALA A 579 -79.49 37.01 14.35
CA ALA A 579 -79.40 36.30 13.07
C ALA A 579 -78.11 36.66 12.32
N LEU A 580 -77.69 37.94 12.37
CA LEU A 580 -76.43 38.43 11.82
C LEU A 580 -75.22 37.79 12.52
N GLN A 581 -75.16 37.84 13.86
CA GLN A 581 -74.08 37.21 14.65
C GLN A 581 -73.99 35.69 14.39
N ARG A 582 -75.13 34.98 14.38
CA ARG A 582 -75.18 33.54 14.06
C ARG A 582 -74.68 33.21 12.66
N HIS A 583 -74.93 34.08 11.68
CA HIS A 583 -74.45 33.88 10.31
C HIS A 583 -72.95 34.17 10.19
N LEU A 584 -72.48 35.24 10.83
CA LEU A 584 -71.07 35.63 10.85
C LEU A 584 -70.18 34.56 11.49
N VAL A 585 -70.59 34.02 12.65
CA VAL A 585 -69.89 32.92 13.34
C VAL A 585 -69.85 31.66 12.48
N ARG A 586 -70.94 31.30 11.78
CA ARG A 586 -71.00 30.09 10.95
C ARG A 586 -70.35 30.20 9.57
N GLY A 587 -70.15 31.42 9.07
CA GLY A 587 -69.41 31.71 7.85
C GLY A 587 -67.95 32.01 8.16
N LEU A 588 -67.61 33.30 8.19
CA LEU A 588 -66.24 33.79 8.39
C LEU A 588 -65.61 33.34 9.71
N GLY A 589 -66.40 33.12 10.77
CA GLY A 589 -65.91 32.55 12.02
C GLY A 589 -65.39 31.12 11.87
N ALA A 590 -66.11 30.27 11.13
CA ALA A 590 -65.68 28.91 10.83
C ALA A 590 -64.47 28.88 9.88
N GLU A 591 -64.45 29.77 8.89
CA GLU A 591 -63.32 29.96 7.97
C GLU A 591 -62.04 30.39 8.72
N ALA A 592 -62.14 31.33 9.66
CA ALA A 592 -61.01 31.79 10.47
C ALA A 592 -60.44 30.67 11.36
N VAL A 593 -61.30 29.83 11.93
CA VAL A 593 -60.89 28.63 12.69
C VAL A 593 -60.18 27.64 11.77
N ASP A 594 -60.66 27.42 10.54
CA ASP A 594 -60.01 26.52 9.60
C ASP A 594 -58.60 26.98 9.24
N GLN A 595 -58.43 28.27 8.92
CA GLN A 595 -57.11 28.85 8.63
C GLN A 595 -56.15 28.75 9.82
N LEU A 596 -56.65 28.87 11.06
CA LEU A 596 -55.84 28.72 12.27
C LEU A 596 -55.36 27.27 12.42
N LEU A 597 -56.23 26.28 12.22
CA LEU A 597 -55.87 24.87 12.30
C LEU A 597 -54.87 24.48 11.21
N LEU A 598 -55.07 24.96 9.97
CA LEU A 598 -54.14 24.75 8.85
C LEU A 598 -52.78 25.42 9.11
N TYR A 599 -52.75 26.61 9.71
CA TYR A 599 -51.51 27.26 10.15
C TYR A 599 -50.80 26.46 11.26
N GLN A 600 -51.53 25.99 12.28
CA GLN A 600 -50.96 25.17 13.37
C GLN A 600 -50.46 23.81 12.86
N GLN A 601 -51.08 23.23 11.83
CA GLN A 601 -50.65 21.99 11.19
C GLN A 601 -49.45 22.16 10.24
N ALA A 602 -49.16 23.37 9.76
CA ALA A 602 -48.05 23.62 8.83
C ALA A 602 -46.65 23.32 9.41
N ASP A 603 -46.53 23.25 10.74
CA ASP A 603 -45.30 22.88 11.46
C ASP A 603 -45.14 21.37 11.72
N MET A 604 -46.21 20.58 11.61
CA MET A 604 -46.18 19.12 11.84
C MET A 604 -45.84 18.39 10.52
N GLU A 605 -44.86 17.48 10.54
CA GLU A 605 -44.25 16.94 9.30
C GLU A 605 -45.16 15.99 8.48
N ASP A 606 -44.94 16.02 7.15
CA ASP A 606 -45.33 15.04 6.13
C ASP A 606 -46.81 14.59 6.05
N GLY A 607 -47.66 15.53 5.63
CA GLY A 607 -48.77 15.22 4.73
C GLY A 607 -48.43 15.59 3.28
N ALA A 608 -48.87 14.79 2.31
CA ALA A 608 -49.01 15.20 0.90
C ALA A 608 -50.16 16.20 0.75
N GLY A 609 -50.05 17.32 1.46
CA GLY A 609 -51.03 18.38 1.55
C GLY A 609 -50.78 19.45 0.50
N LEU A 610 -51.89 20.01 0.03
CA LEU A 610 -52.02 21.11 -0.93
C LEU A 610 -50.87 22.13 -0.86
N GLU A 611 -50.36 22.54 -2.03
CA GLU A 611 -49.24 23.47 -2.14
C GLU A 611 -49.72 24.92 -2.23
N GLY A 612 -49.05 25.82 -1.50
CA GLY A 612 -49.28 27.26 -1.61
C GLY A 612 -50.74 27.68 -1.36
N ASP A 613 -51.33 28.36 -2.34
CA ASP A 613 -52.66 28.95 -2.25
C ASP A 613 -53.80 27.93 -2.15
N GLU A 614 -53.59 26.67 -2.58
CA GLU A 614 -54.58 25.61 -2.42
C GLU A 614 -54.84 25.27 -0.95
N ALA A 615 -53.79 25.33 -0.10
CA ALA A 615 -53.95 25.13 1.33
C ALA A 615 -54.77 26.26 1.99
N ALA A 616 -54.66 27.49 1.48
CA ALA A 616 -55.43 28.63 1.97
C ALA A 616 -56.92 28.59 1.58
N GLN A 617 -57.32 27.75 0.62
CA GLN A 617 -58.70 27.64 0.14
C GLN A 617 -59.47 26.45 0.74
N HIS A 618 -58.83 25.64 1.59
CA HIS A 618 -59.43 24.41 2.12
C HIS A 618 -60.34 24.66 3.33
N SER A 619 -61.66 24.51 3.16
CA SER A 619 -62.63 24.48 4.27
C SER A 619 -62.65 23.10 4.95
N LEU A 620 -62.59 23.05 6.28
CA LEU A 620 -62.61 21.78 7.02
C LEU A 620 -64.05 21.38 7.42
N SER A 621 -64.33 20.08 7.45
CA SER A 621 -65.55 19.55 8.07
C SER A 621 -65.49 19.61 9.61
N LEU A 622 -66.63 19.48 10.29
CA LEU A 622 -66.66 19.44 11.77
C LEU A 622 -65.82 18.27 12.34
N ALA A 623 -65.80 17.13 11.66
CA ALA A 623 -64.99 15.98 12.06
C ALA A 623 -63.49 16.25 11.86
N GLU A 624 -63.10 16.84 10.72
CA GLU A 624 -61.72 17.26 10.46
C GLU A 624 -61.23 18.30 11.47
N ARG A 625 -62.05 19.30 11.83
CA ARG A 625 -61.71 20.29 12.87
C ARG A 625 -61.38 19.62 14.21
N THR A 626 -62.20 18.66 14.64
CA THR A 626 -61.96 17.94 15.91
C THR A 626 -60.73 17.03 15.84
N ALA A 627 -60.50 16.35 14.72
CA ALA A 627 -59.30 15.54 14.50
C ALA A 627 -58.03 16.40 14.44
N ALA A 628 -58.09 17.56 13.77
CA ALA A 628 -57.01 18.53 13.68
C ALA A 628 -56.58 19.00 15.08
N VAL A 629 -57.53 19.42 15.93
CA VAL A 629 -57.24 19.82 17.31
C VAL A 629 -56.72 18.67 18.17
N GLN A 630 -57.15 17.43 17.92
CA GLN A 630 -56.58 16.28 18.62
C GLN A 630 -55.11 16.03 18.27
N ALA A 631 -54.69 16.30 17.03
CA ALA A 631 -53.32 16.16 16.54
C ALA A 631 -52.37 17.30 16.94
N LEU A 632 -52.86 18.37 17.57
CA LEU A 632 -52.03 19.50 18.01
C LEU A 632 -51.14 19.18 19.21
N LEU A 633 -50.04 19.94 19.31
CA LEU A 633 -49.16 20.00 20.47
C LEU A 633 -49.95 20.36 21.75
N PRO A 634 -49.57 19.80 22.93
CA PRO A 634 -50.29 20.05 24.19
C PRO A 634 -50.42 21.54 24.56
N SER A 635 -49.46 22.38 24.15
CA SER A 635 -49.42 23.82 24.43
C SER A 635 -50.48 24.63 23.69
N SER A 636 -50.78 24.32 22.42
CA SER A 636 -51.80 25.04 21.63
C SER A 636 -53.19 24.39 21.69
N LYS A 637 -53.24 23.10 21.98
CA LYS A 637 -54.48 22.29 22.00
C LYS A 637 -55.57 22.89 22.90
N ALA A 638 -55.22 23.41 24.07
CA ALA A 638 -56.16 23.92 25.05
C ALA A 638 -56.84 25.24 24.66
N ALA A 639 -56.23 26.07 23.80
CA ALA A 639 -56.89 27.25 23.23
C ALA A 639 -57.66 26.89 21.95
N SER A 640 -57.12 26.01 21.09
CA SER A 640 -57.84 25.56 19.90
C SER A 640 -59.13 24.78 20.24
N THR A 641 -59.20 24.04 21.35
CA THR A 641 -60.47 23.46 21.84
C THR A 641 -61.48 24.53 22.23
N ARG A 642 -61.06 25.57 22.99
CA ARG A 642 -61.93 26.68 23.40
C ARG A 642 -62.41 27.51 22.20
N CYS A 643 -61.59 27.65 21.16
CA CYS A 643 -61.99 28.29 19.91
C CYS A 643 -63.07 27.48 19.16
N LEU A 644 -63.00 26.14 19.17
CA LEU A 644 -64.07 25.28 18.63
C LEU A 644 -65.35 25.34 19.46
N GLU A 645 -65.25 25.44 20.79
CA GLU A 645 -66.40 25.62 21.67
C GLU A 645 -67.09 26.97 21.44
N ALA A 646 -66.32 28.05 21.29
CA ALA A 646 -66.83 29.39 20.98
C ALA A 646 -67.57 29.45 19.64
N LEU A 647 -67.11 28.69 18.62
CA LEU A 647 -67.80 28.54 17.34
C LEU A 647 -69.21 27.93 17.51
N GLY A 648 -69.39 27.05 18.50
CA GLY A 648 -70.69 26.48 18.89
C GLY A 648 -71.56 27.44 19.71
N GLY A 649 -70.96 28.38 20.44
CA GLY A 649 -71.64 29.35 21.31
C GLY A 649 -72.42 30.45 20.58
N LEU A 650 -72.17 30.65 19.27
CA LEU A 650 -72.86 31.62 18.40
C LEU A 650 -72.69 33.10 18.78
N ASP A 651 -71.77 33.42 19.70
CA ASP A 651 -71.33 34.78 20.00
C ASP A 651 -70.06 35.12 19.21
N THR A 652 -70.04 36.32 18.62
CA THR A 652 -68.92 36.79 17.79
C THR A 652 -67.79 37.37 18.64
N GLU A 653 -68.09 38.04 19.75
CA GLU A 653 -67.04 38.66 20.59
C GLU A 653 -66.25 37.59 21.35
N ALA A 654 -66.93 36.58 21.91
CA ALA A 654 -66.28 35.40 22.49
C ALA A 654 -65.43 34.61 21.48
N LEU A 655 -65.89 34.46 20.22
CA LEU A 655 -65.13 33.76 19.18
C LEU A 655 -63.86 34.52 18.80
N MET A 656 -63.92 35.85 18.62
CA MET A 656 -62.74 36.65 18.27
C MET A 656 -61.68 36.57 19.37
N ALA A 657 -62.07 36.69 20.65
CA ALA A 657 -61.14 36.56 21.77
C ALA A 657 -60.50 35.16 21.87
N ALA A 658 -61.28 34.09 21.64
CA ALA A 658 -60.75 32.72 21.64
C ALA A 658 -59.82 32.44 20.45
N LEU A 659 -60.06 33.07 19.30
CA LEU A 659 -59.20 32.98 18.12
C LEU A 659 -57.88 33.74 18.31
N GLU A 660 -57.91 34.95 18.89
CA GLU A 660 -56.71 35.70 19.26
C GLU A 660 -55.82 34.89 20.21
N GLU A 661 -56.38 34.32 21.29
CA GLU A 661 -55.63 33.51 22.25
C GLU A 661 -55.01 32.25 21.59
N ALA A 662 -55.76 31.56 20.72
CA ALA A 662 -55.30 30.36 20.05
C ALA A 662 -54.27 30.63 18.94
N ALA A 663 -54.31 31.82 18.32
CA ALA A 663 -53.32 32.28 17.36
C ALA A 663 -52.01 32.71 18.05
N ASP A 664 -52.08 33.46 19.16
CA ASP A 664 -50.89 33.84 19.94
C ASP A 664 -50.17 32.62 20.51
N GLN A 665 -50.91 31.61 21.01
CA GLN A 665 -50.32 30.32 21.44
C GLN A 665 -49.71 29.49 20.28
N ALA A 666 -50.08 29.79 19.04
CA ALA A 666 -49.47 29.23 17.83
C ALA A 666 -48.33 30.11 17.26
N GLY A 667 -48.01 31.23 17.92
CA GLY A 667 -47.03 32.23 17.43
C GLY A 667 -47.51 33.03 16.21
N ALA A 668 -48.80 33.01 15.88
CA ALA A 668 -49.41 33.88 14.88
C ALA A 668 -50.02 35.11 15.55
N ARG A 669 -49.32 36.25 15.49
CA ARG A 669 -49.85 37.52 16.03
C ARG A 669 -50.91 38.10 15.09
N LEU A 670 -52.18 37.92 15.44
CA LEU A 670 -53.28 38.61 14.77
C LEU A 670 -53.24 40.10 15.10
N LYS A 671 -53.47 40.96 14.10
CA LYS A 671 -53.52 42.41 14.31
C LYS A 671 -54.97 42.88 14.35
N PRO A 672 -55.36 43.71 15.34
CA PRO A 672 -56.65 44.38 15.31
C PRO A 672 -56.70 45.42 14.20
N LEU A 673 -57.84 45.52 13.55
CA LEU A 673 -58.12 46.45 12.46
C LEU A 673 -58.08 47.90 12.98
N ASP A 674 -57.19 48.72 12.43
CA ASP A 674 -57.08 50.13 12.79
C ASP A 674 -58.08 51.00 11.99
N LYS A 675 -58.40 52.21 12.47
CA LYS A 675 -59.38 53.10 11.80
C LYS A 675 -59.05 53.42 10.34
N LYS A 676 -57.77 53.33 9.94
CA LYS A 676 -57.34 53.53 8.55
C LYS A 676 -57.54 52.26 7.72
N GLY A 677 -57.15 51.10 8.23
CA GLY A 677 -57.39 49.78 7.65
C GLY A 677 -58.88 49.48 7.50
N GLU A 678 -59.68 49.78 8.53
CA GLU A 678 -61.14 49.65 8.51
C GLU A 678 -61.76 50.46 7.35
N LYS A 679 -61.41 51.74 7.22
CA LYS A 679 -61.89 52.58 6.11
C LYS A 679 -61.44 52.05 4.74
N ALA A 680 -60.24 51.50 4.63
CA ALA A 680 -59.73 50.90 3.40
C ALA A 680 -60.45 49.58 3.06
N ALA A 681 -60.70 48.74 4.07
CA ALA A 681 -61.42 47.47 3.94
C ALA A 681 -62.90 47.71 3.57
N LEU A 682 -63.57 48.69 4.19
CA LEU A 682 -64.91 49.15 3.77
C LEU A 682 -64.90 49.59 2.31
N GLN A 683 -63.91 50.39 1.89
CA GLN A 683 -63.83 50.87 0.50
C GLN A 683 -63.59 49.73 -0.50
N ALA A 684 -62.75 48.75 -0.16
CA ALA A 684 -62.49 47.57 -0.99
C ALA A 684 -63.72 46.66 -1.07
N GLU A 685 -64.36 46.36 0.06
CA GLU A 685 -65.59 45.56 0.14
C GLU A 685 -66.73 46.22 -0.66
N ARG A 686 -66.87 47.55 -0.56
CA ARG A 686 -67.86 48.30 -1.36
C ARG A 686 -67.62 48.11 -2.86
N GLN A 687 -66.37 48.19 -3.31
CA GLN A 687 -66.03 47.99 -4.71
C GLN A 687 -66.29 46.54 -5.17
N ALA A 688 -66.02 45.55 -4.31
CA ALA A 688 -66.32 44.16 -4.57
C ALA A 688 -67.84 43.91 -4.67
N LEU A 689 -68.64 44.41 -3.73
CA LEU A 689 -70.09 44.32 -3.74
C LEU A 689 -70.71 45.04 -4.95
N GLU A 690 -70.21 46.22 -5.32
CA GLU A 690 -70.65 46.93 -6.54
C GLU A 690 -70.33 46.15 -7.82
N GLN A 691 -69.20 45.44 -7.89
CA GLN A 691 -68.84 44.58 -9.02
C GLN A 691 -69.70 43.31 -9.08
N GLN A 692 -69.85 42.62 -7.95
CA GLN A 692 -70.67 41.41 -7.82
C GLN A 692 -72.14 41.70 -8.14
N LEU A 693 -72.69 42.82 -7.65
CA LEU A 693 -74.06 43.22 -7.93
C LEU A 693 -74.26 43.63 -9.41
N ARG A 694 -73.26 44.25 -10.05
CA ARG A 694 -73.31 44.52 -11.50
C ARG A 694 -73.32 43.21 -12.30
N ALA A 695 -72.48 42.25 -11.95
CA ALA A 695 -72.35 40.96 -12.65
C ALA A 695 -73.50 39.96 -12.37
N GLY A 696 -74.12 39.99 -11.18
CA GLY A 696 -75.15 39.02 -10.80
C GLY A 696 -76.47 39.19 -11.55
N GLU A 697 -77.04 38.08 -12.03
CA GLU A 697 -78.37 38.03 -12.66
C GLU A 697 -79.48 37.44 -11.77
N GLU A 698 -79.10 36.73 -10.70
CA GLU A 698 -80.06 36.07 -9.80
C GLU A 698 -80.66 37.06 -8.78
N ALA A 699 -81.98 37.05 -8.65
CA ALA A 699 -82.71 38.00 -7.82
C ALA A 699 -82.42 37.86 -6.31
N ALA A 700 -82.29 36.64 -5.79
CA ALA A 700 -82.11 36.40 -4.35
C ALA A 700 -80.72 36.84 -3.84
N THR A 701 -79.66 36.51 -4.59
CA THR A 701 -78.28 36.97 -4.32
C THR A 701 -78.10 38.44 -4.68
N GLY A 702 -78.74 38.92 -5.76
CA GLY A 702 -78.82 40.34 -6.08
C GLY A 702 -79.40 41.18 -4.94
N LEU A 703 -80.48 40.70 -4.30
CA LEU A 703 -81.10 41.38 -3.15
C LEU A 703 -80.20 41.41 -1.90
N SER A 704 -79.50 40.32 -1.57
CA SER A 704 -78.61 40.31 -0.40
C SER A 704 -77.38 41.20 -0.61
N LEU A 705 -76.80 41.21 -1.82
CA LEU A 705 -75.72 42.11 -2.21
C LEU A 705 -76.17 43.58 -2.19
N ALA A 706 -77.35 43.89 -2.76
CA ALA A 706 -77.92 45.24 -2.75
C ALA A 706 -78.19 45.74 -1.33
N ALA A 707 -78.82 44.92 -0.47
CA ALA A 707 -79.06 45.27 0.93
C ALA A 707 -77.76 45.52 1.70
N SER A 708 -76.73 44.68 1.50
CA SER A 708 -75.42 44.83 2.15
C SER A 708 -74.71 46.11 1.71
N LEU A 709 -74.74 46.43 0.41
CA LEU A 709 -74.18 47.66 -0.15
C LEU A 709 -74.89 48.91 0.35
N LEU A 710 -76.22 48.85 0.55
CA LEU A 710 -77.02 49.97 1.06
C LEU A 710 -76.75 50.22 2.55
N VAL A 711 -76.71 49.17 3.38
CA VAL A 711 -76.26 49.27 4.78
C VAL A 711 -74.88 49.93 4.87
N GLN A 712 -73.94 49.54 3.99
CA GLN A 712 -72.60 50.11 3.97
C GLN A 712 -72.55 51.58 3.55
N ARG A 713 -73.47 52.02 2.69
CA ARG A 713 -73.55 53.43 2.24
C ARG A 713 -74.24 54.32 3.26
N VAL A 714 -75.29 53.82 3.93
CA VAL A 714 -76.11 54.55 4.89
C VAL A 714 -75.49 54.56 6.29
N HIS A 715 -75.17 53.38 6.84
CA HIS A 715 -74.65 53.23 8.21
C HIS A 715 -73.12 53.13 8.26
N HIS A 716 -72.42 53.34 7.14
CA HIS A 716 -70.96 53.28 7.02
C HIS A 716 -70.29 52.00 7.55
N SER A 717 -71.02 50.87 7.54
CA SER A 717 -70.55 49.62 8.12
C SER A 717 -70.88 48.40 7.23
N ALA A 718 -69.98 47.42 7.18
CA ALA A 718 -70.20 46.21 6.40
C ALA A 718 -70.99 45.18 7.23
N VAL A 719 -71.99 44.54 6.63
CA VAL A 719 -72.81 43.52 7.30
C VAL A 719 -73.07 42.37 6.34
N SER A 720 -72.80 41.13 6.78
CA SER A 720 -73.16 39.92 6.03
C SER A 720 -74.57 39.52 6.41
N ILE A 721 -75.53 39.63 5.47
CA ILE A 721 -76.96 39.49 5.77
C ILE A 721 -77.48 38.10 5.31
N PRO A 722 -77.86 37.19 6.23
CA PRO A 722 -78.53 35.96 5.86
C PRO A 722 -79.97 36.25 5.40
N GLY A 723 -80.52 35.41 4.53
CA GLY A 723 -81.87 35.62 3.96
C GLY A 723 -83.00 35.82 5.00
N ARG A 724 -82.87 35.24 6.20
CA ARG A 724 -83.84 35.41 7.30
C ARG A 724 -83.78 36.78 7.99
N ALA A 725 -82.68 37.51 7.84
CA ALA A 725 -82.46 38.84 8.40
C ALA A 725 -82.77 39.97 7.40
N LEU A 726 -82.86 39.67 6.09
CA LEU A 726 -83.08 40.69 5.04
C LEU A 726 -84.29 41.57 5.33
N GLY A 727 -85.43 41.01 5.73
CA GLY A 727 -86.63 41.80 6.05
C GLY A 727 -86.42 42.79 7.21
N GLY A 728 -85.70 42.39 8.27
CA GLY A 728 -85.39 43.26 9.40
C GLY A 728 -84.35 44.33 9.06
N VAL A 729 -83.34 43.99 8.25
CA VAL A 729 -82.35 44.94 7.75
C VAL A 729 -82.98 45.97 6.80
N ILE A 730 -83.83 45.53 5.87
CA ILE A 730 -84.58 46.44 4.98
C ILE A 730 -85.51 47.34 5.81
N GLN A 731 -86.18 46.82 6.84
CA GLN A 731 -87.01 47.63 7.73
C GLN A 731 -86.20 48.69 8.51
N ALA A 732 -84.99 48.36 8.97
CA ALA A 732 -84.11 49.31 9.65
C ALA A 732 -83.63 50.44 8.71
N LEU A 733 -83.42 50.13 7.43
CA LEU A 733 -83.08 51.09 6.38
C LEU A 733 -84.21 52.10 6.04
N ARG A 734 -85.41 51.97 6.61
CA ARG A 734 -86.58 52.78 6.25
C ARG A 734 -86.47 54.26 6.61
N SER A 735 -85.81 54.62 7.71
CA SER A 735 -85.70 56.03 8.13
C SER A 735 -84.65 56.82 7.34
N ASP A 736 -83.72 56.10 6.70
CA ASP A 736 -82.44 56.66 6.24
C ASP A 736 -82.26 56.59 4.71
N LEU A 737 -83.28 56.08 3.98
CA LEU A 737 -83.33 56.00 2.52
C LEU A 737 -84.48 56.83 1.94
N PRO A 738 -84.31 57.46 0.76
CA PRO A 738 -85.41 58.12 0.06
C PRO A 738 -86.57 57.17 -0.22
N GLU A 739 -87.80 57.66 0.01
CA GLU A 739 -89.05 56.91 -0.17
C GLU A 739 -89.16 56.12 -1.51
N PRO A 740 -88.80 56.67 -2.70
CA PRO A 740 -88.82 55.89 -3.94
C PRO A 740 -87.81 54.73 -3.95
N GLY A 741 -86.62 54.90 -3.35
CA GLY A 741 -85.61 53.84 -3.25
C GLY A 741 -86.05 52.73 -2.30
N TYR A 742 -86.60 53.11 -1.14
CA TYR A 742 -87.15 52.15 -0.16
C TYR A 742 -88.29 51.31 -0.76
N ALA A 743 -89.21 51.95 -1.50
CA ALA A 743 -90.35 51.26 -2.13
C ALA A 743 -89.90 50.17 -3.13
N VAL A 744 -88.87 50.45 -3.94
CA VAL A 744 -88.30 49.48 -4.89
C VAL A 744 -87.72 48.26 -4.16
N ILE A 745 -86.88 48.46 -3.15
CA ILE A 745 -86.23 47.36 -2.40
C ILE A 745 -87.27 46.56 -1.61
N SER A 746 -88.22 47.23 -0.94
CA SER A 746 -89.26 46.58 -0.15
C SER A 746 -90.17 45.72 -1.02
N ARG A 747 -90.54 46.18 -2.23
CA ARG A 747 -91.31 45.40 -3.19
C ARG A 747 -90.50 44.21 -3.70
N PHE A 748 -89.26 44.43 -4.14
CA PHE A 748 -88.37 43.38 -4.63
C PHE A 748 -88.15 42.28 -3.57
N HIS A 749 -87.99 42.63 -2.30
CA HIS A 749 -87.92 41.67 -1.19
C HIS A 749 -89.22 40.87 -1.01
N MET A 750 -90.39 41.50 -1.10
CA MET A 750 -91.67 40.77 -1.06
C MET A 750 -91.79 39.78 -2.22
N ASP A 751 -91.42 40.19 -3.43
CA ASP A 751 -91.50 39.36 -4.63
C ASP A 751 -90.50 38.18 -4.57
N VAL A 752 -89.27 38.39 -4.09
CA VAL A 752 -88.30 37.31 -3.80
C VAL A 752 -88.82 36.35 -2.71
N VAL A 753 -89.43 36.87 -1.63
CA VAL A 753 -90.02 36.02 -0.57
C VAL A 753 -91.21 35.21 -1.09
N ASN A 754 -91.99 35.76 -2.03
CA ASN A 754 -93.09 35.03 -2.68
C ASN A 754 -92.57 33.93 -3.61
N LEU A 755 -91.51 34.20 -4.39
CA LEU A 755 -90.82 33.20 -5.21
C LEU A 755 -90.28 32.03 -4.36
N LEU A 756 -89.63 32.34 -3.23
CA LEU A 756 -89.11 31.31 -2.31
C LEU A 756 -90.22 30.48 -1.65
N LYS A 757 -91.40 31.07 -1.39
CA LYS A 757 -92.59 30.33 -0.90
C LYS A 757 -93.24 29.46 -1.98
N ALA A 758 -93.10 29.81 -3.25
CA ALA A 758 -93.67 29.09 -4.38
C ALA A 758 -92.89 27.82 -4.80
N GLY A 759 -91.76 27.51 -4.14
CA GLY A 759 -90.90 26.37 -4.46
C GLY A 759 -89.49 26.75 -4.93
N GLY A 760 -89.19 28.05 -5.04
CA GLY A 760 -87.89 28.53 -5.54
C GLY A 760 -87.81 28.56 -7.07
N PRO A 761 -86.62 28.79 -7.64
CA PRO A 761 -86.45 28.99 -9.08
C PRO A 761 -86.96 27.79 -9.90
N GLY A 762 -87.65 28.10 -11.00
CA GLY A 762 -88.33 27.16 -11.89
C GLY A 762 -89.83 26.95 -11.62
N HIS A 763 -90.35 27.36 -10.45
CA HIS A 763 -91.74 27.06 -10.05
C HIS A 763 -92.74 28.20 -10.33
N ALA A 764 -92.28 29.43 -10.58
CA ALA A 764 -93.15 30.59 -10.84
C ALA A 764 -92.54 31.54 -11.89
N PRO A 765 -92.58 31.20 -13.20
CA PRO A 765 -91.86 31.93 -14.25
C PRO A 765 -92.31 33.39 -14.41
N GLU A 766 -93.57 33.71 -14.12
CA GLU A 766 -94.09 35.08 -14.16
C GLU A 766 -93.48 35.97 -13.05
N LEU A 767 -93.23 35.41 -11.86
CA LEU A 767 -92.54 36.10 -10.77
C LEU A 767 -91.04 36.24 -11.05
N GLU A 768 -90.43 35.26 -11.73
CA GLU A 768 -89.03 35.36 -12.15
C GLU A 768 -88.82 36.41 -13.23
N GLN A 769 -89.71 36.49 -14.22
CA GLN A 769 -89.63 37.51 -15.27
C GLN A 769 -89.78 38.92 -14.68
N THR A 770 -90.78 39.13 -13.81
CA THR A 770 -90.97 40.45 -13.15
C THR A 770 -89.82 40.82 -12.22
N LEU A 771 -89.21 39.87 -11.52
CA LEU A 771 -87.97 40.10 -10.75
C LEU A 771 -86.77 40.43 -11.66
N ARG A 772 -86.66 39.79 -12.84
CA ARG A 772 -85.59 40.05 -13.82
C ARG A 772 -85.71 41.45 -14.44
N GLU A 773 -86.94 41.88 -14.73
CA GLU A 773 -87.27 43.23 -15.21
C GLU A 773 -87.08 44.30 -14.11
N ALA A 774 -87.30 43.97 -12.83
CA ALA A 774 -87.06 44.86 -11.70
C ALA A 774 -85.58 44.93 -11.27
N MET A 775 -84.74 43.96 -11.68
CA MET A 775 -83.34 43.86 -11.24
C MET A 775 -82.47 45.09 -11.62
N PRO A 776 -82.57 45.69 -12.82
CA PRO A 776 -81.84 46.92 -13.15
C PRO A 776 -82.16 48.07 -12.17
N HIS A 777 -83.44 48.25 -11.83
CA HIS A 777 -83.87 49.27 -10.87
C HIS A 777 -83.31 49.03 -9.47
N LEU A 778 -83.19 47.77 -9.03
CA LEU A 778 -82.51 47.44 -7.78
C LEU A 778 -81.01 47.78 -7.84
N LYS A 779 -80.33 47.49 -8.96
CA LYS A 779 -78.92 47.87 -9.17
C LYS A 779 -78.75 49.39 -9.14
N ASP A 780 -79.64 50.14 -9.78
CA ASP A 780 -79.58 51.61 -9.81
C ASP A 780 -79.80 52.23 -8.42
N VAL A 781 -80.73 51.72 -7.62
CA VAL A 781 -80.94 52.19 -6.23
C VAL A 781 -79.74 51.84 -5.34
N ALA A 782 -79.14 50.65 -5.50
CA ALA A 782 -78.00 50.23 -4.69
C ALA A 782 -76.67 50.91 -5.08
N VAL A 783 -76.48 51.22 -6.37
CA VAL A 783 -75.22 51.77 -6.92
C VAL A 783 -75.28 53.30 -7.10
N GLY A 784 -76.45 53.89 -7.32
CA GLY A 784 -76.67 55.32 -7.53
C GLY A 784 -76.26 56.23 -6.35
N SER A 785 -76.09 57.52 -6.59
CA SER A 785 -75.72 58.46 -5.53
C SER A 785 -76.88 58.64 -4.54
N LEU A 786 -76.67 58.41 -3.24
CA LEU A 786 -77.64 58.72 -2.18
C LEU A 786 -77.70 60.25 -1.87
N GLN A 787 -77.30 61.09 -2.82
CA GLN A 787 -77.45 62.53 -2.67
C GLN A 787 -78.92 62.90 -2.76
N SER A 788 -79.44 63.44 -1.65
CA SER A 788 -80.69 64.18 -1.61
C SER A 788 -80.66 65.28 -2.67
N THR A 789 -81.50 65.15 -3.68
CA THR A 789 -82.07 66.33 -4.33
C THR A 789 -83.03 66.96 -3.34
N ASP A 790 -82.66 68.14 -2.82
CA ASP A 790 -83.65 69.16 -2.45
C ASP A 790 -84.47 69.57 -3.70
#